data_AF-A0A1B6ECE3-F1
#
_entry.id   AF-A0A1B6ECE3-F1
#
_cell.length_a   1.000
_cell.length_b   1.000
_cell.length_c   1.000
_cell.angle_alpha   90.00
_cell.angle_beta   90.00
_cell.angle_gamma   90.00
#
_symmetry.space_group_name_H-M   'P 1'
#
loop_
_entity.id
_entity.type
_entity.pdbx_description
1 polymer ?
#
loop_
_entity_poly.entity_id
_entity_poly.type
_entity_poly.pdbx_seq_one_letter_code
_entity_poly.pdbx_strand_id
1 'polypeptide(L)'
;MRYNKQELLTLATQPSQKFDKEGILFLRERQDGFFRRTEISLERWCRLRGNLLFYFKSRDQWSEPLGVLVLEHCTIKLDLPSIDPPFGFSLVFDGGHSQHLAAAAESERDVWLEAIQLASYEHMRSQLLSLQQKLELRRHQDPDLDIHMWRLQQNHIIDPCELPICEVSLSCDNLLCDGNGCPPNPVLLVHIYKPEERLFLKYANTEVIEKCSNPNFLNTISFRASDGLTAESKIRLTVYDVREPVSQTATTLGSAWFKLGNLQDSQRLRVPLKSTLGNTVGFLSLFVWSLEKENENNLSTESTPCKVGKPEKSIVHCHRRTKSLPPRLGTKLKIPHQGQLRSLFANADIHTYRFHSGLGGDISVHEVMTESKLCFSFPQQLLSMWIQEEKELLQEVAGMGELVEPWHSKQVQLLDRHLQLLHLYSQAKENLSMHKGNFFKPSSRKNDRTLEFVPINLHLQRMWVQNDTLKKCDFYDVITVGSFTAHSHKSKNGGLIKLLQQIKESPIKANNSSPDVDKITLAYEAIQAIKQLRQDVVDGMRTLMRLAKEKQTVGMIPICEDMISKTRTLLSLWDPGLVEEALTFFEEHKLIVSEESVENGEESLTMSPFRCITQNLSFSELKSPDLDDLITPDSPKCLKKLWNFQPISYDSHKIENEKQFIIFPDNDEDEKKIQNLDSSNIDAERNIPREGVIDLPTTTNGLNFDIGRRFLDTHAMCSSPSANYYKPTDEPEPWDLTQLNIEASVMCLVSKVKFLCGRCGSPAVRLRSQKYISRSLSFRSKLLSAQDVISQPGSGRSNDTVTSQPILNIPKRISSDDALNKTVDCAAIVVNKFTEGLDFATITDWTVELRPSMRKLRQAMDGLLKTVRLTHSVFRVQEDRKAAQKACNIRYRRHVCFSQALTSLVAALMAKLWCQKPDPTFLLILSTVGPIASFEALLSYYSDEIDMWGDMVVAVEDLRTVNFLVSRSPPNPRNGTITPQVMGTRSALNVILPVPDNVHSLLPLSSSSFCFNVTPVFFNIGINEMATLAESLGYTKPQERSNLDNFDRLNQYYYRFRKLNTCSEKRGSSGHLQLQSLENLMEQLKISVHSPKNKNVEILQLSSKICRKMKGLRFTSCKSAKDRTGMSITLEQCNILRSEYDLAEHEFQRALDCMRSEGCRRENTYKNTGSRKYAFNSLQVLVLPKQYRPPAGTYGSTQT
;
A
#
# COMPACT_ATOMS: atom_id res chain seq x y z
N MET A 1 11.65 43.63 -12.13
CA MET A 1 12.28 43.44 -10.80
C MET A 1 11.91 44.63 -9.89
N ARG A 2 11.95 44.49 -8.56
CA ARG A 2 11.87 45.63 -7.62
C ARG A 2 13.27 45.91 -7.07
N TYR A 3 14.00 46.84 -7.67
CA TYR A 3 15.30 47.29 -7.15
C TYR A 3 15.10 48.30 -6.04
N ASN A 4 15.89 48.25 -4.97
CA ASN A 4 15.97 49.35 -4.01
C ASN A 4 16.77 50.50 -4.65
N LYS A 5 16.29 51.75 -4.49
CA LYS A 5 17.05 52.96 -4.89
C LYS A 5 18.46 52.98 -4.29
N GLN A 6 18.59 52.48 -3.06
CA GLN A 6 19.85 52.41 -2.32
C GLN A 6 20.83 51.37 -2.93
N GLU A 7 20.33 50.22 -3.41
CA GLU A 7 21.15 49.21 -4.09
C GLU A 7 21.66 49.70 -5.44
N LEU A 8 20.81 50.37 -6.21
CA LEU A 8 21.21 50.98 -7.49
C LEU A 8 22.27 52.08 -7.30
N LEU A 9 22.15 52.90 -6.25
CA LEU A 9 23.17 53.90 -5.89
C LEU A 9 24.51 53.24 -5.57
N THR A 10 24.50 52.18 -4.74
CA THR A 10 25.68 51.39 -4.38
C THR A 10 26.27 50.62 -5.57
N LEU A 11 25.48 50.25 -6.58
CA LEU A 11 25.96 49.64 -7.82
C LEU A 11 26.64 50.66 -8.74
N ALA A 12 26.06 51.85 -8.90
CA ALA A 12 26.59 52.93 -9.75
C ALA A 12 27.92 53.50 -9.27
N THR A 13 28.15 53.50 -7.95
CA THR A 13 29.30 54.17 -7.29
C THR A 13 30.51 53.26 -7.02
N GLN A 14 30.53 52.03 -7.55
CA GLN A 14 31.66 51.10 -7.33
C GLN A 14 32.93 51.52 -8.11
N PRO A 15 34.12 50.97 -7.78
CA PRO A 15 35.35 51.23 -8.52
C PRO A 15 35.26 50.78 -10.00
N SER A 16 35.94 51.49 -10.90
CA SER A 16 35.90 51.31 -12.36
C SER A 16 36.08 49.86 -12.85
N GLN A 17 36.91 49.06 -12.17
CA GLN A 17 37.08 47.62 -12.40
C GLN A 17 35.82 46.75 -12.19
N LYS A 18 34.64 47.35 -11.95
CA LYS A 18 33.33 46.70 -11.83
C LYS A 18 32.35 47.10 -12.94
N PHE A 19 32.81 47.81 -13.96
CA PHE A 19 32.04 48.28 -15.11
C PHE A 19 32.67 47.76 -16.39
N ASP A 20 31.82 47.39 -17.35
CA ASP A 20 32.24 46.84 -18.64
C ASP A 20 32.69 47.97 -19.59
N LYS A 21 32.13 49.18 -19.41
CA LYS A 21 32.60 50.43 -20.03
C LYS A 21 32.19 51.64 -19.21
N GLU A 22 33.03 52.67 -19.19
CA GLU A 22 32.68 54.00 -18.67
C GLU A 22 33.28 55.12 -19.54
N GLY A 23 32.73 56.33 -19.42
CA GLY A 23 33.11 57.49 -20.22
C GLY A 23 32.00 58.53 -20.31
N ILE A 24 32.22 59.59 -21.09
CA ILE A 24 31.19 60.62 -21.35
C ILE A 24 30.31 60.18 -22.52
N LEU A 25 29.01 60.44 -22.40
CA LEU A 25 28.04 60.40 -23.51
C LEU A 25 27.16 61.65 -23.48
N PHE A 26 26.72 62.11 -24.65
CA PHE A 26 25.68 63.13 -24.76
C PHE A 26 24.31 62.47 -24.68
N LEU A 27 23.60 62.66 -23.57
CA LEU A 27 22.25 62.13 -23.38
C LEU A 27 21.23 63.19 -23.79
N ARG A 28 20.31 62.87 -24.71
CA ARG A 28 19.23 63.81 -25.09
C ARG A 28 18.10 63.72 -24.08
N GLU A 29 17.91 64.77 -23.29
CA GLU A 29 16.91 64.88 -22.23
C GLU A 29 15.79 65.86 -22.62
N ARG A 30 14.56 65.59 -22.17
CA ARG A 30 13.41 66.50 -22.31
C ARG A 30 13.36 67.47 -21.14
N GLN A 31 13.41 68.76 -21.41
CA GLN A 31 13.07 69.79 -20.42
C GLN A 31 11.63 70.28 -20.65
N ASP A 32 10.75 70.02 -19.69
CA ASP A 32 9.39 70.58 -19.64
C ASP A 32 9.46 72.02 -19.09
N GLY A 33 9.77 72.97 -19.97
CA GLY A 33 9.62 74.39 -19.71
C GLY A 33 8.16 74.84 -19.85
N PHE A 34 7.73 75.82 -19.05
CA PHE A 34 6.32 76.22 -18.88
C PHE A 34 5.56 76.62 -20.17
N PHE A 35 6.26 76.88 -21.29
CA PHE A 35 5.65 77.23 -22.58
C PHE A 35 6.27 76.56 -23.82
N ARG A 36 7.36 75.80 -23.72
CA ARG A 36 7.93 75.01 -24.84
C ARG A 36 8.63 73.76 -24.31
N ARG A 37 8.46 72.65 -25.04
CA ARG A 37 9.32 71.47 -24.93
C ARG A 37 10.56 71.68 -25.78
N THR A 38 11.73 71.59 -25.16
CA THR A 38 13.02 71.54 -25.85
C THR A 38 13.77 70.29 -25.42
N GLU A 39 14.19 69.50 -26.39
CA GLU A 39 15.10 68.38 -26.17
C GLU A 39 16.54 68.91 -26.26
N ILE A 40 17.35 68.63 -25.25
CA ILE A 40 18.71 69.14 -25.12
C ILE A 40 19.65 67.96 -24.90
N SER A 41 20.71 67.88 -25.70
CA SER A 41 21.80 66.91 -25.55
C SER A 41 22.77 67.42 -24.49
N LEU A 42 22.93 66.68 -23.38
CA LEU A 42 23.78 67.09 -22.25
C LEU A 42 24.92 66.09 -22.04
N GLU A 43 26.12 66.60 -21.73
CA GLU A 43 27.24 65.74 -21.33
C GLU A 43 26.93 65.06 -19.97
N ARG A 44 26.94 63.73 -19.98
CA ARG A 44 26.71 62.86 -18.83
C ARG A 44 27.89 61.91 -18.68
N TRP A 45 28.39 61.74 -17.46
CA TRP A 45 29.23 60.58 -17.17
C TRP A 45 28.35 59.33 -17.15
N CYS A 46 28.74 58.32 -17.92
CA CYS A 46 27.98 57.10 -18.13
C CYS A 46 28.83 55.88 -17.77
N ARG A 47 28.21 54.88 -17.14
CA ARG A 47 28.87 53.66 -16.67
C ARG A 47 27.98 52.45 -16.94
N LEU A 48 28.46 51.51 -17.74
CA LEU A 48 27.78 50.27 -18.12
C LEU A 48 28.23 49.11 -17.24
N ARG A 49 27.28 48.32 -16.74
CA ARG A 49 27.54 47.15 -15.90
C ARG A 49 26.48 46.07 -16.12
N GLY A 50 26.84 45.01 -16.82
CA GLY A 50 25.86 44.10 -17.41
C GLY A 50 24.81 44.91 -18.18
N ASN A 51 23.54 44.55 -18.04
CA ASN A 51 22.42 45.25 -18.67
C ASN A 51 22.05 46.62 -18.04
N LEU A 52 22.84 47.17 -17.11
CA LEU A 52 22.56 48.45 -16.46
C LEU A 52 23.51 49.56 -16.94
N LEU A 53 22.97 50.52 -17.70
CA LEU A 53 23.68 51.74 -18.11
C LEU A 53 23.28 52.90 -17.19
N PHE A 54 24.14 53.20 -16.21
CA PHE A 54 23.98 54.32 -15.29
C PHE A 54 24.43 55.62 -15.94
N TYR A 55 23.73 56.73 -15.68
CA TYR A 55 24.10 58.07 -16.10
C TYR A 55 24.00 59.07 -14.94
N PHE A 56 24.91 60.04 -14.92
CA PHE A 56 25.21 60.89 -13.76
C PHE A 56 24.79 62.35 -13.97
N LYS A 57 24.61 63.13 -12.89
CA LYS A 57 24.07 64.51 -12.95
C LYS A 57 24.91 65.49 -13.77
N SER A 58 26.18 65.21 -14.01
CA SER A 58 27.05 65.98 -14.90
C SER A 58 28.02 65.03 -15.62
N ARG A 59 28.97 65.60 -16.37
CA ARG A 59 30.12 64.87 -16.94
C ARG A 59 31.17 64.43 -15.91
N ASP A 60 31.00 64.79 -14.65
CA ASP A 60 31.93 64.43 -13.57
C ASP A 60 31.59 63.04 -12.99
N GLN A 61 32.60 62.18 -12.96
CA GLN A 61 32.54 60.83 -12.39
C GLN A 61 32.22 60.80 -10.88
N TRP A 62 32.46 61.90 -10.15
CA TRP A 62 32.13 62.02 -8.73
C TRP A 62 30.76 62.66 -8.44
N SER A 63 30.01 63.04 -9.48
CA SER A 63 28.65 63.57 -9.31
C SER A 63 27.66 62.49 -8.85
N GLU A 64 26.44 62.86 -8.47
CA GLU A 64 25.42 61.87 -8.09
C GLU A 64 24.87 61.15 -9.34
N PRO A 65 24.60 59.83 -9.29
CA PRO A 65 23.89 59.14 -10.36
C PRO A 65 22.46 59.69 -10.50
N LEU A 66 22.10 60.07 -11.72
CA LEU A 66 20.81 60.68 -12.06
C LEU A 66 19.76 59.62 -12.42
N GLY A 67 20.17 58.55 -13.12
CA GLY A 67 19.30 57.46 -13.50
C GLY A 67 20.03 56.23 -14.02
N VAL A 68 19.25 55.24 -14.49
CA VAL A 68 19.75 54.00 -15.07
C VAL A 68 18.82 53.55 -16.20
N LEU A 69 19.39 53.09 -17.31
CA LEU A 69 18.70 52.44 -18.41
C LEU A 69 18.94 50.94 -18.32
N VAL A 70 17.88 50.14 -18.49
CA VAL A 70 17.96 48.66 -18.47
C VAL A 70 17.96 48.16 -19.91
N LEU A 71 19.08 47.64 -20.37
CA LEU A 71 19.38 47.28 -21.76
C LEU A 71 18.82 45.90 -22.18
N GLU A 72 17.62 45.57 -21.73
CA GLU A 72 16.89 44.38 -22.18
C GLU A 72 15.85 44.75 -23.23
N HIS A 73 15.64 43.86 -24.20
CA HIS A 73 14.69 44.03 -25.31
C HIS A 73 14.78 45.43 -25.96
N CYS A 74 16.03 45.84 -26.23
CA CYS A 74 16.35 47.12 -26.87
C CYS A 74 17.11 46.89 -28.18
N THR A 75 16.79 47.70 -29.19
CA THR A 75 17.44 47.67 -30.50
C THR A 75 18.18 48.99 -30.73
N ILE A 76 19.37 48.91 -31.30
CA ILE A 76 20.19 50.08 -31.62
C ILE A 76 19.85 50.55 -33.03
N LYS A 77 19.59 51.85 -33.19
CA LYS A 77 19.54 52.52 -34.49
C LYS A 77 20.64 53.58 -34.54
N LEU A 78 21.47 53.52 -35.58
CA LEU A 78 22.44 54.58 -35.86
C LEU A 78 21.70 55.81 -36.39
N ASP A 79 22.07 56.99 -35.89
CA ASP A 79 21.53 58.25 -36.38
C ASP A 79 22.29 58.73 -37.63
N LEU A 80 21.63 59.51 -38.49
CA LEU A 80 22.23 60.01 -39.72
C LEU A 80 23.34 61.06 -39.42
N PRO A 81 24.42 61.15 -40.24
CA PRO A 81 25.54 62.07 -39.98
C PRO A 81 25.21 63.57 -39.92
N SER A 82 23.98 63.95 -40.25
CA SER A 82 23.45 65.33 -40.20
C SER A 82 22.76 65.68 -38.87
N ILE A 83 22.81 64.81 -37.87
CA ILE A 83 22.20 65.01 -36.55
C ILE A 83 23.27 65.45 -35.55
N ASP A 84 22.94 66.42 -34.69
CA ASP A 84 23.82 66.99 -33.67
C ASP A 84 23.45 66.46 -32.26
N PRO A 85 24.41 65.93 -31.46
CA PRO A 85 25.83 65.75 -31.77
C PRO A 85 26.08 64.69 -32.85
N PRO A 86 27.15 64.84 -33.65
CA PRO A 86 27.58 63.79 -34.57
C PRO A 86 27.89 62.49 -33.83
N PHE A 87 27.87 61.37 -34.54
CA PHE A 87 28.06 60.02 -33.98
C PHE A 87 26.95 59.59 -32.99
N GLY A 88 25.73 60.09 -33.18
CA GLY A 88 24.53 59.70 -32.46
C GLY A 88 24.06 58.25 -32.71
N PHE A 89 23.39 57.70 -31.71
CA PHE A 89 22.61 56.46 -31.81
C PHE A 89 21.43 56.47 -30.84
N SER A 90 20.35 55.81 -31.25
CA SER A 90 19.10 55.72 -30.49
C SER A 90 18.85 54.28 -30.04
N LEU A 91 18.69 54.08 -28.73
CA LEU A 91 18.22 52.83 -28.13
C LEU A 91 16.69 52.83 -28.18
N VAL A 92 16.09 51.85 -28.86
CA VAL A 92 14.64 51.71 -29.04
C VAL A 92 14.15 50.45 -28.34
N PHE A 93 13.24 50.61 -27.38
CA PHE A 93 12.73 49.55 -26.51
C PHE A 93 11.37 49.02 -26.98
N ASP A 94 11.12 47.73 -26.73
CA ASP A 94 9.82 47.10 -26.95
C ASP A 94 8.75 47.76 -26.05
N GLY A 95 7.90 48.58 -26.67
CA GLY A 95 7.07 49.58 -26.00
C GLY A 95 7.18 51.00 -26.56
N GLY A 96 7.93 51.19 -27.66
CA GLY A 96 7.97 52.44 -28.43
C GLY A 96 8.69 53.61 -27.75
N HIS A 97 9.33 53.36 -26.62
CA HIS A 97 10.19 54.33 -25.95
C HIS A 97 11.57 54.32 -26.60
N SER A 98 12.20 55.49 -26.75
CA SER A 98 13.55 55.60 -27.30
C SER A 98 14.40 56.59 -26.54
N GLN A 99 15.65 56.24 -26.26
CA GLN A 99 16.65 57.13 -25.67
C GLN A 99 17.79 57.36 -26.68
N HIS A 100 17.99 58.61 -27.08
CA HIS A 100 19.09 59.03 -27.95
C HIS A 100 20.33 59.33 -27.10
N LEU A 101 21.48 58.82 -27.56
CA LEU A 101 22.82 59.05 -27.03
C LEU A 101 23.76 59.47 -28.17
N ALA A 102 24.89 60.10 -27.87
CA ALA A 102 25.99 60.29 -28.82
C ALA A 102 27.35 60.27 -28.10
N ALA A 103 28.42 59.96 -28.82
CA ALA A 103 29.80 60.01 -28.32
C ALA A 103 30.57 61.19 -28.94
N ALA A 104 31.74 61.56 -28.41
CA ALA A 104 32.51 62.68 -28.96
C ALA A 104 33.26 62.32 -30.25
N ALA A 105 33.49 61.03 -30.51
CA ALA A 105 34.10 60.52 -31.73
C ALA A 105 33.49 59.19 -32.20
N GLU A 106 33.62 58.89 -33.49
CA GLU A 106 33.20 57.62 -34.11
C GLU A 106 33.80 56.39 -33.41
N SER A 107 35.09 56.42 -33.09
CA SER A 107 35.75 55.32 -32.37
C SER A 107 35.24 55.12 -30.94
N GLU A 108 34.77 56.18 -30.28
CA GLU A 108 34.11 56.06 -28.97
C GLU A 108 32.71 55.49 -29.11
N ARG A 109 31.94 55.96 -30.11
CA ARG A 109 30.60 55.43 -30.46
C ARG A 109 30.69 53.92 -30.64
N ASP A 110 31.58 53.43 -31.48
CA ASP A 110 31.58 52.02 -31.87
C ASP A 110 31.93 51.08 -30.70
N VAL A 111 32.85 51.47 -29.82
CA VAL A 111 33.14 50.71 -28.58
C VAL A 111 32.00 50.83 -27.56
N TRP A 112 31.21 51.92 -27.57
CA TRP A 112 29.96 52.00 -26.78
C TRP A 112 28.88 51.08 -27.35
N LEU A 113 28.74 51.01 -28.67
CA LEU A 113 27.77 50.15 -29.35
C LEU A 113 28.09 48.66 -29.15
N GLU A 114 29.36 48.27 -29.30
CA GLU A 114 29.82 46.91 -28.99
C GLU A 114 29.49 46.53 -27.54
N ALA A 115 29.87 47.37 -26.58
CA ALA A 115 29.61 47.11 -25.16
C ALA A 115 28.10 47.00 -24.85
N ILE A 116 27.26 47.84 -25.44
CA ILE A 116 25.79 47.80 -25.27
C ILE A 116 25.17 46.56 -25.92
N GLN A 117 25.66 46.10 -27.08
CA GLN A 117 25.18 44.86 -27.71
C GLN A 117 25.54 43.63 -26.87
N LEU A 118 26.77 43.58 -26.33
CA LEU A 118 27.26 42.50 -25.48
C LEU A 118 26.56 42.45 -24.10
N ALA A 119 26.00 43.57 -23.63
CA ALA A 119 25.44 43.73 -22.30
C ALA A 119 24.10 43.02 -22.03
N SER A 120 23.31 42.71 -23.07
CA SER A 120 21.97 42.13 -22.92
C SER A 120 22.00 40.71 -22.35
N TYR A 121 21.01 40.36 -21.51
CA TYR A 121 20.87 39.00 -20.97
C TYR A 121 20.63 37.97 -22.08
N GLU A 122 19.90 38.32 -23.13
CA GLU A 122 19.68 37.42 -24.27
C GLU A 122 20.97 37.09 -25.02
N HIS A 123 21.88 38.06 -25.20
CA HIS A 123 23.19 37.81 -25.80
C HIS A 123 24.08 36.97 -24.87
N MET A 124 24.17 37.32 -23.59
CA MET A 124 24.91 36.52 -22.59
C MET A 124 24.39 35.08 -22.50
N ARG A 125 23.07 34.88 -22.52
CA ARG A 125 22.43 33.55 -22.52
C ARG A 125 22.72 32.78 -23.80
N SER A 126 22.72 33.45 -24.96
CA SER A 126 23.06 32.84 -26.25
C SER A 126 24.53 32.44 -26.34
N GLN A 127 25.45 33.27 -25.81
CA GLN A 127 26.85 32.89 -25.64
C GLN A 127 27.00 31.70 -24.69
N LEU A 128 26.32 31.72 -23.54
CA LEU A 128 26.35 30.63 -22.56
C LEU A 128 25.92 29.30 -23.18
N LEU A 129 24.78 29.28 -23.89
CA LEU A 129 24.29 28.09 -24.60
C LEU A 129 25.28 27.63 -25.68
N SER A 130 25.86 28.55 -26.46
CA SER A 130 26.88 28.20 -27.46
C SER A 130 28.15 27.62 -26.82
N LEU A 131 28.56 28.13 -25.65
CA LEU A 131 29.70 27.64 -24.89
C LEU A 131 29.41 26.29 -24.21
N GLN A 132 28.19 26.06 -23.72
CA GLN A 132 27.71 24.78 -23.20
C GLN A 132 27.78 23.70 -24.31
N GLN A 133 27.18 23.96 -25.47
CA GLN A 133 27.28 23.05 -26.63
C GLN A 133 28.73 22.78 -27.06
N LYS A 134 29.60 23.81 -27.10
CA LYS A 134 31.04 23.68 -27.40
C LYS A 134 31.85 22.96 -26.30
N LEU A 135 31.29 22.80 -25.11
CA LEU A 135 31.84 22.01 -24.01
C LEU A 135 31.31 20.58 -24.05
N GLU A 136 30.01 20.37 -24.23
CA GLU A 136 29.37 19.06 -24.43
C GLU A 136 30.04 18.28 -25.58
N LEU A 137 30.15 18.91 -26.77
CA LEU A 137 30.80 18.35 -27.95
C LEU A 137 32.28 17.99 -27.74
N ARG A 138 32.97 18.62 -26.76
CA ARG A 138 34.38 18.34 -26.42
C ARG A 138 34.58 17.47 -25.18
N ARG A 139 33.53 17.26 -24.38
CA ARG A 139 33.56 16.37 -23.20
C ARG A 139 32.95 15.00 -23.48
N HIS A 140 32.10 14.90 -24.52
CA HIS A 140 31.31 13.70 -24.85
C HIS A 140 30.48 13.16 -23.65
N GLN A 141 30.11 14.06 -22.73
CA GLN A 141 29.43 13.77 -21.47
C GLN A 141 28.45 14.90 -21.14
N ASP A 142 27.29 14.53 -20.62
CA ASP A 142 26.31 15.42 -20.02
C ASP A 142 26.94 16.18 -18.82
N PRO A 143 26.96 17.52 -18.80
CA PRO A 143 27.54 18.30 -17.72
C PRO A 143 26.73 18.25 -16.41
N ASP A 144 25.43 17.91 -16.47
CA ASP A 144 24.50 17.84 -15.33
C ASP A 144 24.26 16.40 -14.83
N LEU A 145 25.01 15.41 -15.35
CA LEU A 145 24.93 14.00 -14.98
C LEU A 145 25.09 13.78 -13.47
N ASP A 146 23.97 13.53 -12.79
CA ASP A 146 23.93 13.21 -11.37
C ASP A 146 24.08 11.69 -11.11
N ILE A 147 24.44 11.35 -9.87
CA ILE A 147 24.67 9.95 -9.48
C ILE A 147 23.40 9.07 -9.58
N HIS A 148 22.20 9.65 -9.53
CA HIS A 148 20.95 8.89 -9.69
C HIS A 148 20.73 8.53 -11.16
N MET A 149 20.98 9.46 -12.09
CA MET A 149 20.95 9.18 -13.53
C MET A 149 22.03 8.16 -13.92
N TRP A 150 23.24 8.27 -13.37
CA TRP A 150 24.31 7.28 -13.58
C TRP A 150 23.92 5.87 -13.08
N ARG A 151 23.39 5.76 -11.84
CA ARG A 151 22.90 4.48 -11.29
C ARG A 151 21.79 3.88 -12.16
N LEU A 152 20.85 4.70 -12.65
CA LEU A 152 19.81 4.28 -13.59
C LEU A 152 20.37 3.73 -14.90
N GLN A 153 21.34 4.41 -15.52
CA GLN A 153 22.01 3.94 -16.74
C GLN A 153 22.71 2.58 -16.55
N GLN A 154 23.27 2.33 -15.38
CA GLN A 154 23.92 1.06 -15.03
C GLN A 154 22.95 -0.01 -14.49
N ASN A 155 21.64 0.26 -14.40
CA ASN A 155 20.65 -0.55 -13.67
C ASN A 155 21.07 -0.90 -12.22
N HIS A 156 21.88 -0.03 -11.59
CA HIS A 156 22.41 -0.25 -10.25
C HIS A 156 21.38 0.13 -9.17
N ILE A 157 21.11 -0.79 -8.26
CA ILE A 157 20.20 -0.60 -7.12
C ILE A 157 21.04 -0.55 -5.84
N ILE A 158 20.93 0.56 -5.11
CA ILE A 158 21.60 0.76 -3.82
C ILE A 158 21.13 -0.33 -2.84
N ASP A 159 22.06 -1.06 -2.24
CA ASP A 159 21.77 -1.99 -1.16
C ASP A 159 21.92 -1.28 0.20
N PRO A 160 20.86 -1.18 1.03
CA PRO A 160 20.95 -0.56 2.36
C PRO A 160 21.83 -1.29 3.38
N CYS A 161 22.40 -2.44 3.02
CA CYS A 161 23.46 -3.14 3.76
C CYS A 161 24.88 -2.96 3.16
N GLU A 162 25.05 -2.29 2.02
CA GLU A 162 26.39 -2.04 1.46
C GLU A 162 27.18 -1.06 2.35
N LEU A 163 28.36 -1.50 2.79
CA LEU A 163 29.36 -0.71 3.49
C LEU A 163 29.98 0.33 2.53
N PRO A 164 29.88 1.64 2.77
CA PRO A 164 30.60 2.64 2.01
C PRO A 164 32.09 2.63 2.36
N ILE A 165 32.90 3.17 1.45
CA ILE A 165 34.35 3.39 1.60
C ILE A 165 34.61 4.30 2.80
N CYS A 166 33.81 5.37 2.93
CA CYS A 166 33.70 6.20 4.11
C CYS A 166 32.38 7.01 4.11
N GLU A 167 31.98 7.44 5.31
CA GLU A 167 31.01 8.53 5.52
C GLU A 167 31.78 9.81 5.87
N VAL A 168 31.32 10.96 5.39
CA VAL A 168 31.96 12.27 5.62
C VAL A 168 30.93 13.33 6.04
N SER A 169 31.21 14.05 7.13
CA SER A 169 30.54 15.33 7.45
C SER A 169 31.44 16.51 7.11
N LEU A 170 30.82 17.66 6.85
CA LEU A 170 31.47 18.84 6.27
C LEU A 170 31.17 20.09 7.10
N SER A 171 32.19 20.93 7.30
CA SER A 171 32.01 22.29 7.81
C SER A 171 32.98 23.25 7.10
N CYS A 172 32.63 24.53 6.98
CA CYS A 172 33.56 25.54 6.51
C CYS A 172 33.89 26.53 7.63
N ASP A 173 35.08 27.12 7.56
CA ASP A 173 35.54 28.17 8.47
C ASP A 173 35.92 29.42 7.66
N ASN A 174 35.60 30.61 8.17
CA ASN A 174 36.00 31.91 7.61
C ASN A 174 35.64 32.12 6.11
N LEU A 175 34.45 31.70 5.68
CA LEU A 175 33.95 32.04 4.34
C LEU A 175 33.76 33.55 4.22
N LEU A 176 34.28 34.14 3.12
CA LEU A 176 34.18 35.57 2.85
C LEU A 176 32.72 36.05 2.79
N CYS A 177 32.47 37.20 3.42
CA CYS A 177 31.26 37.99 3.19
C CYS A 177 31.20 38.56 1.77
N ASP A 178 30.02 39.04 1.37
CA ASP A 178 29.87 39.83 0.16
C ASP A 178 30.40 41.29 0.30
N GLY A 179 30.27 42.07 -0.77
CA GLY A 179 30.75 43.46 -0.81
C GLY A 179 30.05 44.43 0.15
N ASN A 180 28.95 44.03 0.78
CA ASN A 180 28.24 44.80 1.82
C ASN A 180 28.60 44.30 3.24
N GLY A 181 29.52 43.34 3.36
CA GLY A 181 29.89 42.71 4.62
C GLY A 181 28.87 41.66 5.12
N CYS A 182 27.85 41.31 4.32
CA CYS A 182 26.88 40.29 4.71
C CYS A 182 27.48 38.88 4.56
N PRO A 183 27.33 38.00 5.57
CA PRO A 183 27.82 36.63 5.49
C PRO A 183 27.03 35.82 4.45
N PRO A 184 27.66 34.85 3.79
CA PRO A 184 27.07 34.09 2.68
C PRO A 184 25.93 33.17 3.14
N ASN A 185 25.16 32.67 2.18
CA ASN A 185 24.25 31.53 2.35
C ASN A 185 24.88 30.25 1.77
N PRO A 186 25.87 29.63 2.46
CA PRO A 186 26.67 28.56 1.86
C PRO A 186 25.89 27.25 1.62
N VAL A 187 26.20 26.62 0.49
CA VAL A 187 25.92 25.22 0.17
C VAL A 187 27.15 24.58 -0.48
N LEU A 188 27.45 23.33 -0.13
CA LEU A 188 28.55 22.55 -0.71
C LEU A 188 28.01 21.60 -1.78
N LEU A 189 28.58 21.71 -2.99
CA LEU A 189 28.29 20.82 -4.12
C LEU A 189 29.48 19.90 -4.39
N VAL A 190 29.22 18.59 -4.40
CA VAL A 190 30.23 17.53 -4.47
C VAL A 190 30.24 16.90 -5.85
N HIS A 191 31.38 17.01 -6.52
CA HIS A 191 31.63 16.33 -7.78
C HIS A 191 32.74 15.29 -7.63
N ILE A 192 32.63 14.21 -8.40
CA ILE A 192 33.68 13.20 -8.52
C ILE A 192 34.15 13.13 -9.97
N TYR A 193 35.46 13.09 -10.17
CA TYR A 193 36.09 12.69 -11.42
C TYR A 193 36.66 11.26 -11.27
N LYS A 194 36.15 10.33 -12.08
CA LYS A 194 36.61 8.95 -12.17
C LYS A 194 37.66 8.86 -13.30
N PRO A 195 38.96 8.71 -13.03
CA PRO A 195 40.00 8.89 -14.06
C PRO A 195 39.96 7.85 -15.18
N GLU A 196 39.59 6.61 -14.85
CA GLU A 196 39.54 5.46 -15.75
C GLU A 196 38.44 5.61 -16.81
N GLU A 197 37.21 5.92 -16.37
CA GLU A 197 36.07 6.23 -17.23
C GLU A 197 36.13 7.65 -17.84
N ARG A 198 37.09 8.48 -17.40
CA ARG A 198 37.18 9.94 -17.63
C ARG A 198 35.88 10.69 -17.26
N LEU A 199 35.08 10.12 -16.37
CA LEU A 199 33.71 10.54 -16.09
C LEU A 199 33.66 11.63 -15.01
N PHE A 200 32.83 12.66 -15.20
CA PHE A 200 32.57 13.69 -14.19
C PHE A 200 31.12 13.60 -13.70
N LEU A 201 30.91 13.32 -12.41
CA LEU A 201 29.60 13.12 -11.80
C LEU A 201 29.28 14.17 -10.74
N LYS A 202 28.04 14.67 -10.72
CA LYS A 202 27.45 15.37 -9.58
C LYS A 202 26.99 14.33 -8.56
N TYR A 203 27.73 14.19 -7.46
CA TYR A 203 27.58 13.06 -6.53
C TYR A 203 26.66 13.36 -5.34
N ALA A 204 26.74 14.56 -4.77
CA ALA A 204 25.94 14.96 -3.61
C ALA A 204 25.92 16.49 -3.42
N ASN A 205 25.01 16.98 -2.58
CA ASN A 205 25.03 18.34 -2.03
C ASN A 205 24.69 18.32 -0.53
N THR A 206 25.11 19.35 0.19
CA THR A 206 24.63 19.62 1.55
C THR A 206 23.30 20.39 1.50
N GLU A 207 22.68 20.62 2.66
CA GLU A 207 21.67 21.66 2.80
C GLU A 207 22.28 23.08 2.57
N VAL A 208 21.41 24.06 2.37
CA VAL A 208 21.77 25.49 2.39
C VAL A 208 21.69 25.99 3.84
N ILE A 209 22.73 26.67 4.31
CA ILE A 209 22.72 27.35 5.63
C ILE A 209 22.66 28.85 5.39
N GLU A 210 21.71 29.55 6.04
CA GLU A 210 21.55 30.99 5.86
C GLU A 210 22.59 31.81 6.64
N LYS A 211 23.12 32.87 6.02
CA LYS A 211 23.89 33.98 6.64
C LYS A 211 25.01 33.52 7.58
N CYS A 212 25.82 32.57 7.14
CA CYS A 212 26.83 31.92 7.97
C CYS A 212 28.20 31.81 7.27
N SER A 213 29.21 32.50 7.82
CA SER A 213 30.61 32.33 7.38
C SER A 213 31.29 31.07 7.92
N ASN A 214 30.68 30.37 8.90
CA ASN A 214 31.23 29.18 9.55
C ASN A 214 30.20 28.02 9.59
N PRO A 215 29.69 27.56 8.44
CA PRO A 215 28.63 26.55 8.38
C PRO A 215 29.10 25.18 8.85
N ASN A 216 28.23 24.46 9.57
CA ASN A 216 28.36 23.04 9.89
C ASN A 216 27.14 22.30 9.32
N PHE A 217 27.36 21.41 8.37
CA PHE A 217 26.32 20.74 7.58
C PHE A 217 25.96 19.39 8.20
N LEU A 218 24.65 19.18 8.39
CA LEU A 218 24.07 18.04 9.10
C LEU A 218 23.93 16.80 8.20
N ASN A 219 23.76 17.00 6.89
CA ASN A 219 23.73 15.92 5.90
C ASN A 219 25.15 15.37 5.65
N THR A 220 25.33 14.05 5.72
CA THR A 220 26.62 13.38 5.50
C THR A 220 26.67 12.56 4.23
N ILE A 221 27.87 12.48 3.66
CA ILE A 221 28.09 11.94 2.32
C ILE A 221 28.78 10.58 2.44
N SER A 222 28.07 9.53 2.02
CA SER A 222 28.58 8.17 1.94
C SER A 222 29.18 7.91 0.55
N PHE A 223 30.49 7.67 0.46
CA PHE A 223 31.17 7.29 -0.78
C PHE A 223 31.13 5.77 -0.97
N ARG A 224 30.50 5.26 -2.04
CA ARG A 224 30.24 3.81 -2.22
C ARG A 224 31.16 3.18 -3.26
N ALA A 225 31.60 1.95 -3.01
CA ALA A 225 32.40 1.20 -3.97
C ALA A 225 31.55 0.76 -5.18
N SER A 226 30.26 0.47 -4.96
CA SER A 226 29.34 0.07 -6.02
C SER A 226 29.02 1.15 -7.07
N ASP A 227 29.34 2.42 -6.81
CA ASP A 227 29.29 3.50 -7.81
C ASP A 227 30.55 3.52 -8.73
N GLY A 228 31.46 2.55 -8.55
CA GLY A 228 32.75 2.46 -9.23
C GLY A 228 33.82 3.38 -8.66
N LEU A 229 33.73 3.76 -7.39
CA LEU A 229 34.70 4.67 -6.76
C LEU A 229 35.96 3.93 -6.30
N THR A 230 37.10 4.48 -6.66
CA THR A 230 38.45 3.97 -6.34
C THR A 230 39.26 5.00 -5.54
N ALA A 231 40.35 4.60 -4.90
CA ALA A 231 41.22 5.53 -4.17
C ALA A 231 41.79 6.67 -5.05
N GLU A 232 41.92 6.44 -6.36
CA GLU A 232 42.36 7.44 -7.36
C GLU A 232 41.25 8.38 -7.84
N SER A 233 39.99 8.12 -7.47
CA SER A 233 38.87 9.01 -7.79
C SER A 233 39.07 10.38 -7.14
N LYS A 234 39.00 11.44 -7.94
CA LYS A 234 39.27 12.82 -7.49
C LYS A 234 37.97 13.51 -7.11
N ILE A 235 37.91 14.07 -5.91
CA ILE A 235 36.74 14.79 -5.40
C ILE A 235 36.99 16.28 -5.57
N ARG A 236 36.00 17.00 -6.13
CA ARG A 236 35.93 18.46 -6.15
C ARG A 236 34.77 18.91 -5.26
N LEU A 237 35.09 19.56 -4.15
CA LEU A 237 34.11 20.27 -3.32
C LEU A 237 34.09 21.74 -3.71
N THR A 238 32.90 22.29 -3.95
CA THR A 238 32.70 23.69 -4.37
C THR A 238 31.66 24.34 -3.47
N VAL A 239 32.02 25.45 -2.82
CA VAL A 239 31.09 26.25 -2.03
C VAL A 239 30.42 27.28 -2.93
N TYR A 240 29.09 27.29 -2.91
CA TYR A 240 28.26 28.31 -3.53
C TYR A 240 27.57 29.13 -2.44
N ASP A 241 27.37 30.42 -2.71
CA ASP A 241 26.57 31.34 -1.90
C ASP A 241 25.22 31.56 -2.60
N VAL A 242 24.13 31.08 -2.00
CA VAL A 242 22.78 31.11 -2.57
C VAL A 242 22.18 32.50 -2.42
N ARG A 243 22.10 33.24 -3.54
CA ARG A 243 21.58 34.62 -3.59
C ARG A 243 20.04 34.66 -3.61
N GLU A 244 19.40 33.72 -4.30
CA GLU A 244 17.94 33.61 -4.32
C GLU A 244 17.48 32.14 -4.22
N PRO A 245 16.91 31.69 -3.08
CA PRO A 245 16.53 30.29 -2.88
C PRO A 245 15.40 29.76 -3.78
N VAL A 246 14.60 30.63 -4.41
CA VAL A 246 13.45 30.20 -5.23
C VAL A 246 13.87 29.81 -6.65
N SER A 247 14.73 30.62 -7.27
CA SER A 247 15.38 30.34 -8.55
C SER A 247 16.62 29.44 -8.41
N GLN A 248 17.13 29.26 -7.19
CA GLN A 248 18.42 28.63 -6.88
C GLN A 248 19.61 29.38 -7.49
N THR A 249 19.48 30.69 -7.73
CA THR A 249 20.57 31.55 -8.20
C THR A 249 21.67 31.61 -7.13
N ALA A 250 22.88 31.14 -7.46
CA ALA A 250 23.98 31.04 -6.52
C ALA A 250 25.33 31.38 -7.16
N THR A 251 26.23 32.00 -6.39
CA THR A 251 27.55 32.44 -6.83
C THR A 251 28.66 31.57 -6.23
N THR A 252 29.59 31.06 -7.02
CA THR A 252 30.74 30.28 -6.50
C THR A 252 31.64 31.15 -5.62
N LEU A 253 31.86 30.75 -4.36
CA LEU A 253 32.88 31.37 -3.50
C LEU A 253 34.27 30.79 -3.81
N GLY A 254 34.37 29.46 -3.82
CA GLY A 254 35.61 28.76 -4.10
C GLY A 254 35.48 27.23 -4.06
N SER A 255 36.57 26.54 -4.39
CA SER A 255 36.62 25.08 -4.46
C SER A 255 37.91 24.50 -3.89
N ALA A 256 37.88 23.20 -3.58
CA ALA A 256 39.03 22.40 -3.17
C ALA A 256 39.00 21.03 -3.88
N TRP A 257 40.19 20.45 -4.09
CA TRP A 257 40.39 19.17 -4.75
C TRP A 257 41.29 18.24 -3.93
N PHE A 258 40.97 16.94 -3.90
CA PHE A 258 41.77 15.87 -3.29
C PHE A 258 41.39 14.51 -3.89
N LYS A 259 42.17 13.45 -3.63
CA LYS A 259 41.79 12.06 -3.96
C LYS A 259 40.94 11.45 -2.84
N LEU A 260 40.08 10.48 -3.17
CA LEU A 260 39.31 9.71 -2.19
C LEU A 260 40.23 8.93 -1.23
N GLY A 261 41.36 8.41 -1.70
CA GLY A 261 42.35 7.74 -0.84
C GLY A 261 42.80 8.59 0.35
N ASN A 262 43.04 9.89 0.14
CA ASN A 262 43.44 10.84 1.20
C ASN A 262 42.41 10.95 2.35
N LEU A 263 41.13 10.63 2.11
CA LEU A 263 40.11 10.59 3.16
C LEU A 263 40.19 9.30 3.98
N GLN A 264 40.56 8.16 3.37
CA GLN A 264 40.63 6.87 4.06
C GLN A 264 41.74 6.85 5.12
N ASP A 265 42.82 7.59 4.88
CA ASP A 265 44.02 7.62 5.73
C ASP A 265 43.99 8.75 6.78
N SER A 266 42.90 9.53 6.91
CA SER A 266 42.80 10.65 7.86
C SER A 266 41.37 10.90 8.37
N GLN A 267 41.17 10.71 9.69
CA GLN A 267 39.87 10.92 10.36
C GLN A 267 39.37 12.38 10.33
N ARG A 268 40.28 13.35 10.16
CA ARG A 268 39.94 14.76 9.92
C ARG A 268 40.90 15.35 8.91
N LEU A 269 40.35 16.03 7.91
CA LEU A 269 41.11 16.75 6.88
C LEU A 269 40.67 18.22 6.89
N ARG A 270 41.60 19.16 6.71
CA ARG A 270 41.28 20.59 6.56
C ARG A 270 42.04 21.16 5.37
N VAL A 271 41.32 21.76 4.42
CA VAL A 271 41.87 22.26 3.15
C VAL A 271 41.46 23.72 2.91
N PRO A 272 42.32 24.56 2.32
CA PRO A 272 41.96 25.92 1.93
C PRO A 272 41.04 25.90 0.70
N LEU A 273 39.95 26.67 0.76
CA LEU A 273 39.07 26.89 -0.39
C LEU A 273 39.69 27.97 -1.29
N LYS A 274 39.77 27.71 -2.59
CA LYS A 274 40.38 28.60 -3.59
C LYS A 274 39.34 29.21 -4.52
N SER A 275 39.39 30.53 -4.73
CA SER A 275 38.63 31.20 -5.77
C SER A 275 39.15 30.88 -7.17
N THR A 276 38.43 31.32 -8.20
CA THR A 276 38.88 31.32 -9.60
C THR A 276 40.20 32.08 -9.82
N LEU A 277 40.58 32.98 -8.92
CA LEU A 277 41.82 33.75 -8.94
C LEU A 277 42.93 33.14 -8.06
N GLY A 278 42.74 31.93 -7.51
CA GLY A 278 43.71 31.25 -6.65
C GLY A 278 43.83 31.79 -5.22
N ASN A 279 43.12 32.86 -4.89
CA ASN A 279 43.06 33.42 -3.53
C ASN A 279 42.33 32.47 -2.58
N THR A 280 42.74 32.44 -1.30
CA THR A 280 42.06 31.65 -0.27
C THR A 280 40.81 32.40 0.19
N VAL A 281 39.64 31.77 0.14
CA VAL A 281 38.32 32.39 0.46
C VAL A 281 37.66 31.82 1.72
N GLY A 282 38.43 31.04 2.48
CA GLY A 282 37.98 30.29 3.65
C GLY A 282 38.67 28.93 3.72
N PHE A 283 38.26 28.12 4.68
CA PHE A 283 38.71 26.75 4.88
C PHE A 283 37.52 25.80 4.86
N LEU A 284 37.78 24.57 4.44
CA LEU A 284 36.85 23.45 4.53
C LEU A 284 37.46 22.41 5.49
N SER A 285 36.71 22.04 6.51
CA SER A 285 36.98 20.90 7.40
C SER A 285 36.09 19.72 6.98
N LEU A 286 36.68 18.53 6.95
CA LEU A 286 36.02 17.26 6.70
C LEU A 286 36.29 16.33 7.89
N PHE A 287 35.26 15.69 8.42
CA PHE A 287 35.38 14.62 9.41
C PHE A 287 34.98 13.31 8.75
N VAL A 288 35.80 12.26 8.91
CA VAL A 288 35.70 11.03 8.12
C VAL A 288 35.55 9.82 9.03
N TRP A 289 34.53 9.00 8.76
CA TRP A 289 34.31 7.69 9.35
C TRP A 289 34.55 6.61 8.30
N SER A 290 35.64 5.86 8.44
CA SER A 290 36.00 4.71 7.58
C SER A 290 35.95 3.40 8.37
N LEU A 291 36.00 2.25 7.67
CA LEU A 291 36.22 0.96 8.33
C LEU A 291 37.71 0.74 8.67
N GLU A 292 37.96 0.01 9.75
CA GLU A 292 39.31 -0.46 10.10
C GLU A 292 39.78 -1.50 9.07
N LYS A 293 40.95 -1.26 8.46
CA LYS A 293 41.65 -2.26 7.62
C LYS A 293 42.15 -3.40 8.52
N GLU A 294 41.80 -4.64 8.20
CA GLU A 294 42.24 -5.82 8.97
C GLU A 294 43.70 -6.17 8.61
N ASN A 295 44.65 -5.59 9.35
CA ASN A 295 46.08 -5.83 9.14
C ASN A 295 46.50 -7.24 9.58
N GLU A 296 47.11 -8.01 8.69
CA GLU A 296 47.60 -9.40 8.91
C GLU A 296 48.52 -9.53 10.14
N ASN A 297 49.22 -8.45 10.54
CA ASN A 297 50.08 -8.43 11.73
C ASN A 297 49.34 -8.55 13.07
N ASN A 298 47.99 -8.47 13.12
CA ASN A 298 47.20 -8.84 14.29
C ASN A 298 46.82 -10.32 14.27
N LEU A 299 47.84 -11.18 14.14
CA LEU A 299 47.72 -12.62 14.43
C LEU A 299 47.19 -12.80 15.86
N SER A 300 45.88 -13.06 15.96
CA SER A 300 45.23 -13.33 17.23
C SER A 300 45.76 -14.62 17.82
N THR A 301 45.95 -14.66 19.14
CA THR A 301 46.42 -15.84 19.88
C THR A 301 45.35 -16.93 19.95
N GLU A 302 45.10 -17.60 18.82
CA GLU A 302 44.16 -18.71 18.71
C GLU A 302 44.77 -20.02 19.24
N SER A 303 44.44 -20.35 20.48
CA SER A 303 44.60 -21.70 21.03
C SER A 303 43.51 -22.67 20.53
N THR A 304 43.24 -22.68 19.22
CA THR A 304 42.32 -23.63 18.56
C THR A 304 42.76 -23.89 17.10
N PRO A 305 43.39 -25.04 16.77
CA PRO A 305 43.84 -25.30 15.41
C PRO A 305 42.74 -25.91 14.53
N CYS A 306 42.29 -25.23 13.47
CA CYS A 306 41.53 -25.89 12.41
C CYS A 306 41.53 -25.21 11.03
N LYS A 307 41.92 -26.02 10.03
CA LYS A 307 41.69 -25.89 8.56
C LYS A 307 42.54 -24.87 7.78
N VAL A 308 43.44 -25.44 6.99
CA VAL A 308 44.24 -24.82 5.93
C VAL A 308 43.41 -24.59 4.66
N GLY A 309 43.69 -23.50 3.92
CA GLY A 309 43.72 -23.56 2.45
C GLY A 309 42.79 -22.64 1.65
N LYS A 310 43.23 -21.40 1.39
CA LYS A 310 43.34 -20.81 0.03
C LYS A 310 43.97 -19.41 0.08
N PRO A 311 44.92 -19.06 -0.81
CA PRO A 311 45.50 -17.72 -0.86
C PRO A 311 44.86 -16.84 -1.95
N GLU A 312 43.80 -16.11 -1.62
CA GLU A 312 43.32 -14.97 -2.43
C GLU A 312 43.33 -13.70 -1.56
N LYS A 313 44.02 -12.65 -2.02
CA LYS A 313 44.27 -11.42 -1.26
C LYS A 313 43.07 -10.46 -1.30
N SER A 314 41.90 -10.89 -0.84
CA SER A 314 40.80 -9.97 -0.52
C SER A 314 41.02 -9.35 0.86
N ILE A 315 41.33 -8.05 0.92
CA ILE A 315 41.42 -7.33 2.20
C ILE A 315 40.01 -7.18 2.76
N VAL A 316 39.65 -8.04 3.71
CA VAL A 316 38.34 -7.97 4.38
C VAL A 316 38.27 -6.68 5.20
N HIS A 317 37.14 -5.98 5.12
CA HIS A 317 36.84 -4.82 5.96
C HIS A 317 35.75 -5.24 6.94
N CYS A 318 36.08 -5.31 8.24
CA CYS A 318 35.22 -5.91 9.26
C CYS A 318 34.98 -5.00 10.47
N HIS A 319 33.91 -5.24 11.22
CA HIS A 319 33.78 -4.70 12.57
C HIS A 319 34.52 -5.61 13.57
N ARG A 320 35.61 -5.10 14.17
CA ARG A 320 36.41 -5.83 15.17
C ARG A 320 35.53 -6.40 16.29
N ARG A 321 35.43 -7.72 16.36
CA ARG A 321 34.71 -8.46 17.41
C ARG A 321 35.39 -8.19 18.77
N THR A 322 34.62 -7.73 19.75
CA THR A 322 35.17 -7.17 21.00
C THR A 322 35.79 -8.23 21.90
N LYS A 323 37.11 -8.13 22.15
CA LYS A 323 37.79 -8.81 23.27
C LYS A 323 38.73 -7.85 24.02
N SER A 324 38.52 -7.81 25.34
CA SER A 324 39.48 -7.60 26.43
C SER A 324 40.42 -6.38 26.51
N LEU A 325 40.43 -5.42 25.56
CA LEU A 325 41.16 -4.14 25.76
C LEU A 325 40.31 -2.92 25.34
N PRO A 326 40.38 -1.80 26.07
CA PRO A 326 39.72 -0.57 25.68
C PRO A 326 40.43 0.03 24.46
N PRO A 327 39.76 0.20 23.30
CA PRO A 327 40.33 1.01 22.23
C PRO A 327 40.38 2.47 22.68
N ARG A 328 41.43 3.20 22.28
CA ARG A 328 41.39 4.67 22.19
C ARG A 328 40.15 5.07 21.37
N LEU A 329 39.57 6.25 21.61
CA LEU A 329 38.29 6.67 21.01
C LEU A 329 38.38 6.88 19.48
N GLY A 330 38.47 5.79 18.72
CA GLY A 330 38.42 5.77 17.27
C GLY A 330 36.98 5.80 16.78
N THR A 331 36.70 6.72 15.87
CA THR A 331 35.40 6.96 15.23
C THR A 331 35.01 5.83 14.28
N LYS A 332 34.56 4.70 14.85
CA LYS A 332 34.09 3.54 14.08
C LYS A 332 32.77 3.86 13.35
N LEU A 333 32.79 3.82 12.02
CA LEU A 333 31.57 3.70 11.23
C LEU A 333 30.84 2.41 11.66
N LYS A 334 29.52 2.49 11.85
CA LYS A 334 28.64 1.36 12.17
C LYS A 334 27.44 1.42 11.25
N ILE A 335 27.00 0.28 10.73
CA ILE A 335 25.86 0.24 9.81
C ILE A 335 24.73 -0.65 10.38
N PRO A 336 23.46 -0.19 10.33
CA PRO A 336 22.33 -0.99 10.76
C PRO A 336 22.18 -2.27 9.92
N HIS A 337 22.15 -3.43 10.59
CA HIS A 337 21.79 -4.69 9.95
C HIS A 337 20.28 -4.69 9.62
N GLN A 338 19.94 -4.48 8.35
CA GLN A 338 18.57 -4.23 7.88
C GLN A 338 17.63 -5.46 7.90
N GLY A 339 18.13 -6.64 8.27
CA GLY A 339 17.39 -7.89 8.12
C GLY A 339 17.23 -8.26 6.65
N GLN A 340 16.13 -8.92 6.29
CA GLN A 340 15.85 -9.30 4.89
C GLN A 340 15.10 -8.21 4.10
N LEU A 341 15.47 -6.94 4.31
CA LEU A 341 14.87 -5.77 3.64
C LEU A 341 14.87 -5.93 2.12
N ARG A 342 16.00 -6.31 1.52
CA ARG A 342 16.16 -6.54 0.07
C ARG A 342 15.30 -7.69 -0.49
N SER A 343 14.81 -8.61 0.35
CA SER A 343 13.89 -9.68 -0.06
C SER A 343 12.49 -9.14 -0.31
N LEU A 344 11.97 -8.30 0.59
CA LEU A 344 10.58 -7.80 0.58
C LEU A 344 10.40 -6.41 -0.07
N PHE A 345 11.46 -5.59 -0.07
CA PHE A 345 11.45 -4.20 -0.54
C PHE A 345 12.51 -3.96 -1.62
N ALA A 346 12.35 -2.88 -2.38
CA ALA A 346 13.18 -2.53 -3.53
C ALA A 346 13.45 -1.01 -3.61
N ASN A 347 14.29 -0.61 -4.58
CA ASN A 347 14.49 0.77 -5.03
C ASN A 347 14.77 1.76 -3.88
N ALA A 348 15.73 1.40 -3.03
CA ALA A 348 15.99 2.10 -1.78
C ALA A 348 16.69 3.45 -1.98
N ASP A 349 16.09 4.52 -1.45
CA ASP A 349 16.70 5.83 -1.29
C ASP A 349 17.28 5.92 0.14
N ILE A 350 18.49 6.46 0.31
CA ILE A 350 19.21 6.50 1.60
C ILE A 350 19.83 7.86 1.83
N HIS A 351 19.60 8.45 3.01
CA HIS A 351 20.27 9.68 3.46
C HIS A 351 20.84 9.48 4.88
N THR A 352 22.00 10.07 5.15
CA THR A 352 22.72 9.93 6.42
C THR A 352 22.96 11.29 7.05
N TYR A 353 22.84 11.39 8.37
CA TYR A 353 22.97 12.66 9.09
C TYR A 353 23.77 12.49 10.38
N ARG A 354 24.42 13.59 10.79
CA ARG A 354 25.03 13.77 12.11
C ARG A 354 24.45 15.02 12.76
N PHE A 355 23.72 14.81 13.87
CA PHE A 355 23.14 15.90 14.67
C PHE A 355 23.83 15.98 16.04
N HIS A 356 23.79 17.14 16.70
CA HIS A 356 24.40 17.34 18.00
C HIS A 356 23.49 16.90 19.16
N SER A 357 24.04 16.15 20.11
CA SER A 357 23.33 15.81 21.35
C SER A 357 23.53 16.90 22.42
N GLY A 358 22.48 17.21 23.20
CA GLY A 358 22.57 18.16 24.32
C GLY A 358 23.51 17.69 25.44
N LEU A 359 23.63 16.36 25.62
CA LEU A 359 24.64 15.71 26.46
C LEU A 359 26.07 15.71 25.87
N GLY A 360 26.25 16.24 24.65
CA GLY A 360 27.51 16.23 23.92
C GLY A 360 27.74 14.96 23.09
N GLY A 361 28.52 15.12 22.01
CA GLY A 361 28.73 14.10 20.99
C GLY A 361 27.66 14.11 19.89
N ASP A 362 27.78 13.15 18.97
CA ASP A 362 26.97 13.10 17.74
C ASP A 362 25.87 12.03 17.84
N ILE A 363 24.71 12.34 17.27
CA ILE A 363 23.62 11.43 16.97
C ILE A 363 23.75 11.03 15.50
N SER A 364 24.03 9.75 15.25
CA SER A 364 24.10 9.16 13.91
C SER A 364 22.70 8.74 13.47
N VAL A 365 22.24 9.22 12.32
CA VAL A 365 20.91 8.89 11.76
C VAL A 365 21.05 8.37 10.34
N HIS A 366 20.43 7.22 10.06
CA HIS A 366 20.27 6.70 8.70
C HIS A 366 18.78 6.69 8.38
N GLU A 367 18.37 7.55 7.45
CA GLU A 367 17.05 7.50 6.84
C GLU A 367 17.09 6.62 5.59
N VAL A 368 16.08 5.75 5.45
CA VAL A 368 15.90 4.89 4.28
C VAL A 368 14.43 4.92 3.87
N MET A 369 14.14 5.14 2.58
CA MET A 369 12.80 4.94 2.00
C MET A 369 12.87 3.79 0.99
N THR A 370 11.93 2.85 1.04
CA THR A 370 11.90 1.68 0.13
C THR A 370 10.49 1.37 -0.38
N GLU A 371 10.41 0.84 -1.59
CA GLU A 371 9.17 0.46 -2.27
C GLU A 371 8.80 -0.99 -1.93
N SER A 372 7.52 -1.28 -1.66
CA SER A 372 7.10 -2.63 -1.23
C SER A 372 6.77 -3.53 -2.42
N LYS A 373 7.48 -4.67 -2.57
CA LYS A 373 7.22 -5.63 -3.66
C LYS A 373 5.83 -6.27 -3.60
N LEU A 374 5.14 -6.16 -2.46
CA LEU A 374 3.77 -6.65 -2.26
C LEU A 374 2.71 -5.72 -2.89
N CYS A 375 3.07 -4.48 -3.25
CA CYS A 375 2.14 -3.44 -3.69
C CYS A 375 1.24 -3.85 -4.87
N PHE A 376 1.78 -4.60 -5.83
CA PHE A 376 1.04 -5.13 -6.99
C PHE A 376 0.67 -6.61 -6.86
N SER A 377 1.51 -7.41 -6.19
CA SER A 377 1.36 -8.87 -6.12
C SER A 377 0.34 -9.34 -5.07
N PHE A 378 0.09 -8.57 -4.01
CA PHE A 378 -0.92 -8.91 -3.00
C PHE A 378 -2.35 -8.58 -3.46
N PRO A 379 -2.65 -7.42 -4.08
CA PRO A 379 -3.96 -7.17 -4.71
C PRO A 379 -4.37 -8.23 -5.74
N GLN A 380 -3.42 -8.81 -6.49
CA GLN A 380 -3.71 -9.92 -7.42
C GLN A 380 -4.26 -11.17 -6.72
N GLN A 381 -3.90 -11.43 -5.46
CA GLN A 381 -4.44 -12.54 -4.68
C GLN A 381 -5.87 -12.25 -4.22
N LEU A 382 -6.13 -11.03 -3.71
CA LEU A 382 -7.48 -10.59 -3.34
C LEU A 382 -8.43 -10.63 -4.54
N LEU A 383 -7.99 -10.10 -5.68
CA LEU A 383 -8.73 -10.18 -6.95
C LEU A 383 -8.97 -11.63 -7.37
N SER A 384 -7.99 -12.54 -7.20
CA SER A 384 -8.18 -13.96 -7.53
C SER A 384 -9.26 -14.64 -6.68
N MET A 385 -9.31 -14.34 -5.38
CA MET A 385 -10.37 -14.85 -4.49
C MET A 385 -11.73 -14.25 -4.85
N TRP A 386 -11.81 -12.94 -5.11
CA TRP A 386 -13.06 -12.29 -5.53
C TRP A 386 -13.57 -12.78 -6.89
N ILE A 387 -12.67 -13.04 -7.85
CA ILE A 387 -13.00 -13.67 -9.14
C ILE A 387 -13.59 -15.07 -8.92
N GLN A 388 -13.03 -15.84 -8.00
CA GLN A 388 -13.51 -17.19 -7.68
C GLN A 388 -14.91 -17.14 -7.05
N GLU A 389 -15.16 -16.25 -6.08
CA GLU A 389 -16.50 -16.09 -5.51
C GLU A 389 -17.55 -15.59 -6.53
N GLU A 390 -17.21 -14.68 -7.47
CA GLU A 390 -18.15 -14.29 -8.53
C GLU A 390 -18.44 -15.45 -9.49
N LYS A 391 -17.44 -16.29 -9.82
CA LYS A 391 -17.63 -17.49 -10.64
C LYS A 391 -18.52 -18.52 -9.97
N GLU A 392 -18.33 -18.77 -8.68
CA GLU A 392 -19.19 -19.67 -7.90
C GLU A 392 -20.64 -19.15 -7.84
N LEU A 393 -20.85 -17.85 -7.63
CA LEU A 393 -22.18 -17.25 -7.68
C LEU A 393 -22.85 -17.38 -9.06
N LEU A 394 -22.10 -17.20 -10.15
CA LEU A 394 -22.62 -17.40 -11.51
C LEU A 394 -22.97 -18.87 -11.76
N GLN A 395 -22.19 -19.82 -11.23
CA GLN A 395 -22.52 -21.25 -11.26
C GLN A 395 -23.77 -21.58 -10.42
N GLU A 396 -23.97 -20.91 -9.28
CA GLU A 396 -25.16 -21.07 -8.43
C GLU A 396 -26.43 -20.58 -9.15
N VAL A 397 -26.41 -19.35 -9.70
CA VAL A 397 -27.56 -18.75 -10.41
C VAL A 397 -27.87 -19.46 -11.74
N ALA A 398 -26.85 -19.94 -12.46
CA ALA A 398 -27.05 -20.76 -13.67
C ALA A 398 -27.55 -22.18 -13.33
N GLY A 399 -27.09 -22.74 -12.21
CA GLY A 399 -27.46 -24.07 -11.73
C GLY A 399 -28.93 -24.22 -11.33
N MET A 400 -29.66 -23.10 -11.17
CA MET A 400 -31.12 -23.08 -10.95
C MET A 400 -31.93 -23.46 -12.20
N GLY A 401 -31.35 -23.38 -13.41
CA GLY A 401 -32.10 -23.54 -14.66
C GLY A 401 -32.93 -22.30 -15.02
N GLU A 402 -33.74 -22.38 -16.08
CA GLU A 402 -34.53 -21.24 -16.56
C GLU A 402 -35.81 -21.06 -15.74
N LEU A 403 -36.06 -19.82 -15.30
CA LEU A 403 -37.36 -19.39 -14.77
C LEU A 403 -38.28 -18.86 -15.89
N VAL A 404 -39.58 -18.78 -15.59
CA VAL A 404 -40.59 -18.08 -16.41
C VAL A 404 -40.57 -16.55 -16.18
N GLU A 405 -41.17 -15.76 -17.07
CA GLU A 405 -41.32 -14.32 -16.86
C GLU A 405 -42.36 -14.00 -15.76
N PRO A 406 -42.19 -12.92 -14.97
CA PRO A 406 -41.20 -11.85 -15.06
C PRO A 406 -39.83 -12.17 -14.41
N TRP A 407 -39.66 -13.40 -13.89
CA TRP A 407 -38.46 -13.79 -13.14
C TRP A 407 -37.28 -14.12 -14.04
N HIS A 408 -37.51 -14.63 -15.25
CA HIS A 408 -36.49 -14.80 -16.29
C HIS A 408 -35.74 -13.49 -16.55
N SER A 409 -36.45 -12.39 -16.76
CA SER A 409 -35.86 -11.06 -16.95
C SER A 409 -35.03 -10.61 -15.75
N LYS A 410 -35.44 -10.92 -14.50
CA LYS A 410 -34.61 -10.65 -13.30
C LYS A 410 -33.37 -11.55 -13.24
N GLN A 411 -33.50 -12.84 -13.56
CA GLN A 411 -32.40 -13.82 -13.56
C GLN A 411 -31.31 -13.44 -14.56
N VAL A 412 -31.69 -13.04 -15.78
CA VAL A 412 -30.75 -12.56 -16.81
C VAL A 412 -30.05 -11.26 -16.36
N GLN A 413 -30.76 -10.32 -15.71
CA GLN A 413 -30.15 -9.11 -15.13
C GLN A 413 -29.20 -9.41 -13.96
N LEU A 414 -29.50 -10.43 -13.15
CA LEU A 414 -28.62 -10.91 -12.08
C LEU A 414 -27.31 -11.49 -12.65
N LEU A 415 -27.41 -12.32 -13.70
CA LEU A 415 -26.24 -12.88 -14.39
C LEU A 415 -25.39 -11.77 -15.02
N ASP A 416 -25.98 -10.85 -15.80
CA ASP A 416 -25.27 -9.73 -16.45
C ASP A 416 -24.50 -8.87 -15.44
N ARG A 417 -25.16 -8.45 -14.35
CA ARG A 417 -24.54 -7.68 -13.23
C ARG A 417 -23.29 -8.39 -12.67
N HIS A 418 -23.33 -9.71 -12.52
CA HIS A 418 -22.21 -10.48 -11.95
C HIS A 418 -21.14 -10.86 -12.99
N LEU A 419 -21.50 -11.01 -14.27
CA LEU A 419 -20.54 -11.13 -15.38
C LEU A 419 -19.74 -9.85 -15.57
N GLN A 420 -20.37 -8.68 -15.44
CA GLN A 420 -19.70 -7.38 -15.48
C GLN A 420 -18.73 -7.20 -14.29
N LEU A 421 -19.12 -7.60 -13.07
CA LEU A 421 -18.21 -7.61 -11.92
C LEU A 421 -17.04 -8.59 -12.12
N LEU A 422 -17.30 -9.80 -12.63
CA LEU A 422 -16.27 -10.78 -12.95
C LEU A 422 -15.28 -10.24 -14.00
N HIS A 423 -15.78 -9.58 -15.05
CA HIS A 423 -14.95 -8.91 -16.06
C HIS A 423 -14.09 -7.81 -15.43
N LEU A 424 -14.68 -6.91 -14.62
CA LEU A 424 -13.95 -5.83 -13.96
C LEU A 424 -12.82 -6.32 -13.05
N TYR A 425 -13.07 -7.35 -12.22
CA TYR A 425 -12.00 -7.91 -11.37
C TYR A 425 -10.94 -8.65 -12.21
N SER A 426 -11.34 -9.35 -13.29
CA SER A 426 -10.41 -10.07 -14.17
C SER A 426 -9.50 -9.11 -14.95
N GLN A 427 -10.07 -8.07 -15.56
CA GLN A 427 -9.35 -7.00 -16.23
C GLN A 427 -8.42 -6.25 -15.26
N ALA A 428 -8.87 -5.97 -14.03
CA ALA A 428 -8.01 -5.40 -13.00
C ALA A 428 -6.82 -6.32 -12.68
N LYS A 429 -7.06 -7.63 -12.46
CA LYS A 429 -5.99 -8.61 -12.20
C LYS A 429 -4.99 -8.69 -13.35
N GLU A 430 -5.48 -8.69 -14.59
CA GLU A 430 -4.66 -8.72 -15.80
C GLU A 430 -3.77 -7.47 -15.90
N ASN A 431 -4.35 -6.27 -15.74
CA ASN A 431 -3.62 -5.00 -15.68
C ASN A 431 -2.50 -5.01 -14.63
N LEU A 432 -2.77 -5.55 -13.43
CA LEU A 432 -1.75 -5.66 -12.37
C LEU A 432 -0.65 -6.70 -12.71
N SER A 433 -0.96 -7.72 -13.50
CA SER A 433 0.01 -8.72 -13.97
C SER A 433 0.89 -8.22 -15.12
N MET A 434 0.36 -7.31 -15.96
CA MET A 434 1.10 -6.66 -17.04
C MET A 434 2.00 -5.50 -16.58
N HIS A 435 1.76 -4.93 -15.39
CA HIS A 435 2.54 -3.80 -14.87
C HIS A 435 4.03 -4.17 -14.68
N LYS A 436 4.91 -3.41 -15.34
CA LYS A 436 6.38 -3.49 -15.24
C LYS A 436 6.93 -2.13 -14.81
N GLY A 437 7.95 -2.13 -13.94
CA GLY A 437 8.59 -0.92 -13.42
C GLY A 437 8.55 -0.85 -11.89
N ASN A 438 8.37 0.36 -11.35
CA ASN A 438 8.42 0.65 -9.92
C ASN A 438 7.42 -0.18 -9.09
N PHE A 439 7.76 -0.42 -7.82
CA PHE A 439 6.96 -1.22 -6.88
C PHE A 439 5.95 -0.38 -6.07
N PHE A 440 5.46 0.73 -6.63
CA PHE A 440 4.34 1.52 -6.11
C PHE A 440 3.51 2.17 -7.24
N LYS A 441 2.24 2.52 -6.97
CA LYS A 441 1.42 3.37 -7.86
C LYS A 441 1.77 4.85 -7.60
N PRO A 442 2.33 5.61 -8.57
CA PRO A 442 2.65 7.02 -8.35
C PRO A 442 1.40 7.88 -8.32
N SER A 443 1.44 8.96 -7.53
CA SER A 443 0.30 9.87 -7.31
C SER A 443 -0.10 10.70 -8.54
N SER A 444 0.77 10.80 -9.56
CA SER A 444 0.39 11.27 -10.90
C SER A 444 -0.66 10.37 -11.55
N ARG A 445 -0.51 9.04 -11.43
CA ARG A 445 -1.47 8.01 -11.86
C ARG A 445 -2.57 7.74 -10.82
N LYS A 446 -2.87 8.65 -9.87
CA LYS A 446 -3.90 8.41 -8.83
C LYS A 446 -5.28 8.06 -9.42
N ASN A 447 -5.70 8.78 -10.48
CA ASN A 447 -6.99 8.60 -11.17
C ASN A 447 -7.00 7.37 -12.10
N ASP A 448 -5.87 6.69 -12.29
CA ASP A 448 -5.74 5.55 -13.21
C ASP A 448 -6.55 4.35 -12.70
N ARG A 449 -7.57 3.99 -13.48
CA ARG A 449 -8.50 2.87 -13.23
C ARG A 449 -7.81 1.51 -13.37
N THR A 450 -6.82 1.36 -14.27
CA THR A 450 -6.10 0.09 -14.47
C THR A 450 -5.37 -0.38 -13.22
N LEU A 451 -4.99 0.58 -12.35
CA LEU A 451 -4.29 0.35 -11.09
C LEU A 451 -5.16 0.69 -9.86
N GLU A 452 -6.49 0.67 -9.93
CA GLU A 452 -7.32 1.19 -8.83
C GLU A 452 -7.21 0.41 -7.51
N PHE A 453 -7.02 -0.91 -7.56
CA PHE A 453 -6.81 -1.77 -6.39
C PHE A 453 -5.43 -1.61 -5.71
N VAL A 454 -4.49 -0.86 -6.31
CA VAL A 454 -3.11 -0.71 -5.83
C VAL A 454 -2.98 0.53 -4.93
N PRO A 455 -2.42 0.39 -3.71
CA PRO A 455 -2.23 1.53 -2.82
C PRO A 455 -1.26 2.57 -3.40
N ILE A 456 -1.67 3.83 -3.42
CA ILE A 456 -0.89 4.94 -3.96
C ILE A 456 0.32 5.21 -3.06
N ASN A 457 1.50 5.38 -3.67
CA ASN A 457 2.72 5.87 -3.03
C ASN A 457 3.14 5.04 -1.79
N LEU A 458 2.84 3.73 -1.77
CA LEU A 458 3.16 2.81 -0.68
C LEU A 458 4.68 2.61 -0.54
N HIS A 459 5.25 3.16 0.53
CA HIS A 459 6.66 3.01 0.90
C HIS A 459 6.81 2.66 2.37
N LEU A 460 7.84 1.87 2.69
CA LEU A 460 8.39 1.79 4.05
C LEU A 460 9.38 2.94 4.23
N GLN A 461 9.06 3.86 5.14
CA GLN A 461 9.98 4.86 5.67
C GLN A 461 10.63 4.29 6.93
N ARG A 462 11.95 4.24 6.96
CA ARG A 462 12.76 3.73 8.07
C ARG A 462 13.74 4.80 8.53
N MET A 463 13.82 5.00 9.84
CA MET A 463 14.88 5.78 10.49
C MET A 463 15.59 4.88 11.49
N TRP A 464 16.88 4.64 11.29
CA TRP A 464 17.76 4.09 12.31
C TRP A 464 18.50 5.21 13.01
N VAL A 465 18.61 5.15 14.33
CA VAL A 465 19.25 6.19 15.15
C VAL A 465 20.19 5.56 16.17
N GLN A 466 21.37 6.15 16.33
CA GLN A 466 22.33 5.82 17.37
C GLN A 466 22.85 7.09 18.05
N ASN A 467 22.81 7.12 19.39
CA ASN A 467 23.57 8.07 20.20
C ASN A 467 24.51 7.26 21.11
N ASP A 468 25.83 7.41 20.92
CA ASP A 468 26.85 6.68 21.67
C ASP A 468 26.99 7.16 23.13
N THR A 469 26.75 8.45 23.40
CA THR A 469 26.71 9.03 24.76
C THR A 469 25.60 8.40 25.60
N LEU A 470 24.41 8.22 25.01
CA LEU A 470 23.28 7.50 25.60
C LEU A 470 23.39 5.97 25.51
N LYS A 471 24.36 5.43 24.74
CA LYS A 471 24.48 4.00 24.38
C LYS A 471 23.20 3.41 23.78
N LYS A 472 22.36 4.24 23.14
CA LYS A 472 21.06 3.86 22.58
C LYS A 472 21.13 3.71 21.07
N CYS A 473 20.49 2.66 20.55
CA CYS A 473 20.46 2.30 19.13
C CYS A 473 19.16 1.53 18.83
N ASP A 474 18.32 2.02 17.91
CA ASP A 474 17.03 1.37 17.55
C ASP A 474 16.54 1.76 16.14
N PHE A 475 15.50 1.08 15.64
CA PHE A 475 14.82 1.33 14.36
C PHE A 475 13.39 1.86 14.56
N TYR A 476 13.04 2.87 13.78
CA TYR A 476 11.70 3.45 13.70
C TYR A 476 11.17 3.29 12.27
N ASP A 477 10.23 2.37 12.10
CA ASP A 477 9.58 2.07 10.82
C ASP A 477 8.16 2.65 10.78
N VAL A 478 7.82 3.34 9.70
CA VAL A 478 6.48 3.89 9.41
C VAL A 478 6.13 3.58 7.96
N ILE A 479 4.92 3.06 7.71
CA ILE A 479 4.42 2.90 6.34
C ILE A 479 3.77 4.20 5.87
N THR A 480 4.28 4.79 4.79
CA THR A 480 3.63 5.93 4.13
C THR A 480 2.80 5.42 2.96
N VAL A 481 1.52 5.82 2.89
CA VAL A 481 0.60 5.38 1.84
C VAL A 481 -0.53 6.38 1.65
N GLY A 482 -1.00 6.56 0.41
CA GLY A 482 -2.12 7.45 0.07
C GLY A 482 -3.42 7.08 0.78
N SER A 483 -4.41 7.95 0.71
CA SER A 483 -5.76 7.67 1.22
C SER A 483 -6.34 6.40 0.59
N PHE A 484 -6.96 5.54 1.40
CA PHE A 484 -7.60 4.32 0.92
C PHE A 484 -8.93 4.65 0.25
N THR A 485 -8.91 4.90 -1.06
CA THR A 485 -10.06 5.43 -1.82
C THR A 485 -9.97 5.08 -3.31
N ALA A 486 -11.13 4.92 -3.94
CA ALA A 486 -11.24 4.75 -5.39
C ALA A 486 -11.20 6.11 -6.10
N HIS A 487 -10.00 6.70 -6.22
CA HIS A 487 -9.76 8.00 -6.88
C HIS A 487 -10.21 8.06 -8.35
N SER A 488 -10.31 6.92 -9.03
CA SER A 488 -10.88 6.73 -10.37
C SER A 488 -12.37 7.07 -10.44
N HIS A 489 -13.11 6.91 -9.34
CA HIS A 489 -14.55 7.11 -9.27
C HIS A 489 -14.90 8.53 -8.78
N LYS A 490 -15.37 9.41 -9.69
CA LYS A 490 -15.88 10.74 -9.35
C LYS A 490 -17.01 10.62 -8.32
N SER A 491 -16.81 11.12 -7.10
CA SER A 491 -17.67 10.84 -5.95
C SER A 491 -18.93 11.72 -5.87
N LYS A 492 -19.64 11.94 -6.99
CA LYS A 492 -20.92 12.68 -7.03
C LYS A 492 -21.91 12.21 -5.94
N ASN A 493 -21.97 10.90 -5.71
CA ASN A 493 -22.87 10.27 -4.74
C ASN A 493 -22.27 10.21 -3.32
N GLY A 494 -20.96 10.46 -3.18
CA GLY A 494 -20.16 10.44 -1.96
C GLY A 494 -19.36 9.16 -1.71
N GLY A 495 -18.57 9.14 -0.64
CA GLY A 495 -17.74 8.03 -0.18
C GLY A 495 -18.47 6.97 0.66
N LEU A 496 -17.77 5.91 1.05
CA LEU A 496 -18.36 4.68 1.60
C LEU A 496 -19.27 4.88 2.82
N ILE A 497 -18.95 5.77 3.77
CA ILE A 497 -19.86 6.06 4.91
C ILE A 497 -21.25 6.51 4.41
N LYS A 498 -21.30 7.53 3.56
CA LYS A 498 -22.56 8.09 3.02
C LYS A 498 -23.28 7.04 2.18
N LEU A 499 -22.56 6.28 1.37
CA LEU A 499 -23.13 5.23 0.53
C LEU A 499 -23.73 4.07 1.35
N LEU A 500 -23.06 3.62 2.41
CA LEU A 500 -23.54 2.58 3.33
C LEU A 500 -24.71 3.07 4.19
N GLN A 501 -24.67 4.34 4.64
CA GLN A 501 -25.78 4.98 5.34
C GLN A 501 -27.04 5.01 4.47
N GLN A 502 -26.91 5.38 3.19
CA GLN A 502 -28.03 5.36 2.23
C GLN A 502 -28.54 3.96 1.85
N ILE A 503 -27.87 2.86 2.21
CA ILE A 503 -28.49 1.52 2.19
C ILE A 503 -29.41 1.40 3.40
N LYS A 504 -28.88 1.65 4.61
CA LYS A 504 -29.59 1.53 5.89
C LYS A 504 -30.81 2.45 6.02
N GLU A 505 -30.78 3.61 5.36
CA GLU A 505 -31.85 4.62 5.37
C GLU A 505 -32.81 4.50 4.17
N SER A 506 -32.60 3.54 3.26
CA SER A 506 -33.51 3.36 2.12
C SER A 506 -34.91 2.89 2.58
N PRO A 507 -36.01 3.50 2.09
CA PRO A 507 -37.32 3.38 2.72
C PRO A 507 -38.09 2.10 2.34
N ILE A 508 -37.52 0.93 2.63
CA ILE A 508 -38.20 -0.38 2.52
C ILE A 508 -39.10 -0.60 3.77
N LYS A 509 -39.99 0.35 4.04
CA LYS A 509 -40.95 0.36 5.17
C LYS A 509 -42.32 0.91 4.80
N ALA A 510 -42.74 0.71 3.55
CA ALA A 510 -44.09 0.97 3.09
C ALA A 510 -44.72 -0.33 2.56
N ASN A 511 -45.62 -0.90 3.36
CA ASN A 511 -46.51 -2.04 3.06
C ASN A 511 -45.86 -3.43 2.83
N ASN A 512 -45.86 -4.21 3.93
CA ASN A 512 -45.79 -5.67 4.02
C ASN A 512 -44.44 -6.39 3.82
N SER A 513 -44.26 -7.48 4.60
CA SER A 513 -43.26 -8.55 4.52
C SER A 513 -41.74 -8.23 4.51
N SER A 514 -41.21 -7.79 5.67
CA SER A 514 -39.88 -8.21 6.19
C SER A 514 -38.58 -7.74 5.46
N PRO A 515 -37.36 -8.07 5.94
CA PRO A 515 -36.10 -7.53 5.39
C PRO A 515 -35.32 -8.54 4.50
N ASP A 516 -35.48 -8.44 3.18
CA ASP A 516 -34.87 -9.39 2.21
C ASP A 516 -33.33 -9.45 2.23
N VAL A 517 -32.67 -8.34 2.60
CA VAL A 517 -31.19 -8.26 2.69
C VAL A 517 -30.64 -9.23 3.74
N ASP A 518 -31.40 -9.50 4.81
CA ASP A 518 -30.98 -10.42 5.86
C ASP A 518 -31.11 -11.88 5.40
N LYS A 519 -32.20 -12.25 4.69
CA LYS A 519 -32.38 -13.60 4.11
C LYS A 519 -31.22 -13.98 3.19
N ILE A 520 -30.86 -13.08 2.28
CA ILE A 520 -29.72 -13.23 1.36
C ILE A 520 -28.41 -13.46 2.11
N THR A 521 -28.18 -12.68 3.18
CA THR A 521 -26.93 -12.73 3.94
C THR A 521 -26.84 -14.02 4.75
N LEU A 522 -27.92 -14.42 5.43
CA LEU A 522 -28.00 -15.68 6.19
C LEU A 522 -27.80 -16.90 5.28
N ALA A 523 -28.46 -16.94 4.12
CA ALA A 523 -28.28 -18.01 3.14
C ALA A 523 -26.82 -18.11 2.65
N TYR A 524 -26.15 -16.97 2.43
CA TYR A 524 -24.73 -16.95 2.04
C TYR A 524 -23.80 -17.39 3.18
N GLU A 525 -24.01 -16.93 4.41
CA GLU A 525 -23.21 -17.34 5.56
C GLU A 525 -23.34 -18.86 5.82
N ALA A 526 -24.54 -19.40 5.70
CA ALA A 526 -24.77 -20.84 5.85
C ALA A 526 -24.22 -21.67 4.68
N ILE A 527 -24.20 -21.16 3.42
CA ILE A 527 -23.41 -21.78 2.33
C ILE A 527 -21.95 -21.95 2.75
N GLN A 528 -21.34 -20.90 3.29
CA GLN A 528 -19.91 -20.91 3.64
C GLN A 528 -19.63 -21.79 4.87
N ALA A 529 -20.52 -21.79 5.87
CA ALA A 529 -20.42 -22.67 7.03
C ALA A 529 -20.58 -24.16 6.64
N ILE A 530 -21.50 -24.48 5.72
CA ILE A 530 -21.68 -25.83 5.17
C ILE A 530 -20.46 -26.25 4.33
N LYS A 531 -19.90 -25.35 3.51
CA LYS A 531 -18.63 -25.61 2.77
C LYS A 531 -17.49 -25.97 3.75
N GLN A 532 -17.31 -25.21 4.83
CA GLN A 532 -16.26 -25.48 5.82
C GLN A 532 -16.50 -26.81 6.56
N LEU A 533 -17.69 -27.03 7.12
CA LEU A 533 -18.00 -28.29 7.83
C LEU A 533 -17.93 -29.51 6.91
N ARG A 534 -18.27 -29.35 5.62
CA ARG A 534 -18.06 -30.37 4.59
C ARG A 534 -16.58 -30.71 4.42
N GLN A 535 -15.71 -29.71 4.35
CA GLN A 535 -14.27 -29.93 4.26
C GLN A 535 -13.72 -30.63 5.52
N ASP A 536 -14.09 -30.15 6.71
CA ASP A 536 -13.71 -30.77 8.00
C ASP A 536 -14.13 -32.25 8.09
N VAL A 537 -15.35 -32.58 7.68
CA VAL A 537 -15.86 -33.96 7.68
C VAL A 537 -15.13 -34.82 6.65
N VAL A 538 -14.77 -34.27 5.48
CA VAL A 538 -13.97 -34.96 4.46
C VAL A 538 -12.51 -35.16 4.91
N ASP A 539 -11.92 -34.26 5.69
CA ASP A 539 -10.62 -34.47 6.32
C ASP A 539 -10.68 -35.50 7.47
N GLY A 540 -11.82 -35.58 8.17
CA GLY A 540 -12.18 -36.71 9.01
C GLY A 540 -12.17 -38.03 8.22
N MET A 541 -12.83 -38.10 7.06
CA MET A 541 -12.82 -39.27 6.17
C MET A 541 -11.39 -39.61 5.69
N ARG A 542 -10.60 -38.64 5.23
CA ARG A 542 -9.19 -38.83 4.81
C ARG A 542 -8.35 -39.44 5.94
N THR A 543 -8.49 -38.92 7.16
CA THR A 543 -7.77 -39.39 8.34
C THR A 543 -8.21 -40.80 8.75
N LEU A 544 -9.51 -41.07 8.73
CA LEU A 544 -10.10 -42.37 9.02
C LEU A 544 -9.70 -43.45 7.99
N MET A 545 -9.60 -43.07 6.71
CA MET A 545 -9.08 -43.93 5.64
C MET A 545 -7.60 -44.29 5.84
N ARG A 546 -6.77 -43.34 6.29
CA ARG A 546 -5.35 -43.60 6.62
C ARG A 546 -5.25 -44.62 7.76
N LEU A 547 -5.93 -44.38 8.88
CA LEU A 547 -5.95 -45.30 10.03
C LEU A 547 -6.49 -46.70 9.64
N ALA A 548 -7.47 -46.78 8.75
CA ALA A 548 -7.98 -48.04 8.22
C ALA A 548 -6.96 -48.78 7.33
N LYS A 549 -6.18 -48.06 6.50
CA LYS A 549 -5.09 -48.65 5.69
C LYS A 549 -3.94 -49.15 6.58
N GLU A 550 -3.67 -48.46 7.69
CA GLU A 550 -2.67 -48.79 8.71
C GLU A 550 -3.18 -49.80 9.76
N LYS A 551 -4.48 -50.18 9.71
CA LYS A 551 -5.20 -51.02 10.68
C LYS A 551 -5.10 -50.54 12.14
N GLN A 552 -4.89 -49.23 12.34
CA GLN A 552 -4.77 -48.61 13.66
C GLN A 552 -6.14 -48.20 14.20
N THR A 553 -6.70 -48.99 15.12
CA THR A 553 -7.98 -48.68 15.79
C THR A 553 -7.91 -47.48 16.74
N VAL A 554 -6.72 -47.19 17.28
CA VAL A 554 -6.47 -46.07 18.20
C VAL A 554 -6.56 -44.74 17.45
N GLY A 555 -7.66 -44.01 17.68
CA GLY A 555 -7.97 -42.72 17.06
C GLY A 555 -9.21 -42.73 16.16
N MET A 556 -9.64 -43.89 15.66
CA MET A 556 -10.78 -43.97 14.71
C MET A 556 -12.12 -43.55 15.33
N ILE A 557 -12.37 -43.92 16.59
CA ILE A 557 -13.65 -43.62 17.28
C ILE A 557 -13.80 -42.12 17.59
N PRO A 558 -12.80 -41.41 18.16
CA PRO A 558 -12.85 -39.96 18.31
C PRO A 558 -13.10 -39.19 17.00
N ILE A 559 -12.54 -39.64 15.87
CA ILE A 559 -12.81 -39.04 14.55
C ILE A 559 -14.28 -39.25 14.17
N CYS A 560 -14.85 -40.43 14.40
CA CYS A 560 -16.27 -40.67 14.18
C CYS A 560 -17.19 -39.82 15.09
N GLU A 561 -16.78 -39.55 16.33
CA GLU A 561 -17.54 -38.73 17.28
C GLU A 561 -17.47 -37.23 16.92
N ASP A 562 -16.30 -36.74 16.48
CA ASP A 562 -16.13 -35.42 15.85
C ASP A 562 -16.96 -35.26 14.56
N MET A 563 -16.94 -36.26 13.67
CA MET A 563 -17.76 -36.27 12.46
C MET A 563 -19.26 -36.22 12.77
N ILE A 564 -19.76 -36.99 13.76
CA ILE A 564 -21.16 -36.88 14.22
C ILE A 564 -21.45 -35.45 14.68
N SER A 565 -20.59 -34.88 15.52
CA SER A 565 -20.77 -33.53 16.05
C SER A 565 -20.88 -32.50 14.92
N LYS A 566 -19.93 -32.51 13.97
CA LYS A 566 -19.90 -31.61 12.81
C LYS A 566 -21.11 -31.77 11.90
N THR A 567 -21.57 -33.00 11.65
CA THR A 567 -22.79 -33.22 10.84
C THR A 567 -24.06 -32.74 11.54
N ARG A 568 -24.15 -32.81 12.87
CA ARG A 568 -25.25 -32.19 13.64
C ARG A 568 -25.19 -30.67 13.58
N THR A 569 -24.00 -30.07 13.72
CA THR A 569 -23.82 -28.61 13.54
C THR A 569 -24.26 -28.17 12.15
N LEU A 570 -23.86 -28.92 11.11
CA LEU A 570 -24.22 -28.69 9.71
C LEU A 570 -25.74 -28.74 9.46
N LEU A 571 -26.47 -29.63 10.15
CA LEU A 571 -27.94 -29.68 10.09
C LEU A 571 -28.62 -28.55 10.89
N SER A 572 -27.99 -28.07 11.97
CA SER A 572 -28.51 -26.97 12.81
C SER A 572 -28.20 -25.55 12.31
N LEU A 573 -27.45 -25.42 11.21
CA LEU A 573 -27.02 -24.13 10.65
C LEU A 573 -28.03 -23.49 9.69
N TRP A 574 -29.16 -24.16 9.43
CA TRP A 574 -30.12 -23.76 8.41
C TRP A 574 -31.55 -23.71 8.97
N ASP A 575 -32.36 -22.80 8.44
CA ASP A 575 -33.79 -22.65 8.75
C ASP A 575 -34.65 -23.38 7.69
N PRO A 576 -35.36 -24.47 8.04
CA PRO A 576 -36.23 -25.19 7.11
C PRO A 576 -37.26 -24.28 6.42
N GLY A 577 -37.80 -23.26 7.10
CA GLY A 577 -38.78 -22.35 6.52
C GLY A 577 -38.22 -21.54 5.34
N LEU A 578 -36.93 -21.23 5.35
CA LEU A 578 -36.25 -20.59 4.21
C LEU A 578 -36.00 -21.59 3.06
N VAL A 579 -35.90 -22.90 3.33
CA VAL A 579 -35.89 -23.92 2.26
C VAL A 579 -37.26 -23.97 1.60
N GLU A 580 -38.32 -24.11 2.39
CA GLU A 580 -39.69 -24.27 1.92
C GLU A 580 -40.16 -23.04 1.12
N GLU A 581 -39.87 -21.82 1.58
CA GLU A 581 -40.15 -20.59 0.85
C GLU A 581 -39.45 -20.55 -0.53
N ALA A 582 -38.20 -21.02 -0.61
CA ALA A 582 -37.46 -20.98 -1.86
C ALA A 582 -37.75 -22.15 -2.81
N LEU A 583 -38.08 -23.34 -2.28
CA LEU A 583 -38.49 -24.49 -3.09
C LEU A 583 -39.90 -24.28 -3.68
N THR A 584 -40.86 -23.80 -2.88
CA THR A 584 -42.21 -23.47 -3.39
C THR A 584 -42.13 -22.40 -4.49
N PHE A 585 -41.40 -21.30 -4.25
CA PHE A 585 -41.12 -20.29 -5.27
C PHE A 585 -40.48 -20.89 -6.53
N PHE A 586 -39.51 -21.79 -6.39
CA PHE A 586 -38.85 -22.42 -7.54
C PHE A 586 -39.79 -23.35 -8.31
N GLU A 587 -40.63 -24.13 -7.62
CA GLU A 587 -41.59 -25.03 -8.25
C GLU A 587 -42.72 -24.30 -8.98
N GLU A 588 -43.17 -23.15 -8.46
CA GLU A 588 -44.13 -22.26 -9.11
C GLU A 588 -43.57 -21.60 -10.39
N HIS A 589 -42.27 -21.33 -10.45
CA HIS A 589 -41.67 -20.47 -11.48
C HIS A 589 -40.61 -21.15 -12.38
N LYS A 590 -40.32 -22.44 -12.20
CA LYS A 590 -39.45 -23.24 -13.08
C LYS A 590 -40.06 -23.38 -14.48
N LEU A 591 -39.26 -23.20 -15.53
CA LEU A 591 -39.70 -23.37 -16.91
C LEU A 591 -39.78 -24.88 -17.25
N ILE A 592 -41.00 -25.42 -17.23
CA ILE A 592 -41.28 -26.80 -17.67
C ILE A 592 -41.20 -26.86 -19.19
N VAL A 593 -40.20 -27.56 -19.72
CA VAL A 593 -40.08 -27.85 -21.15
C VAL A 593 -40.91 -29.10 -21.47
N SER A 594 -42.09 -28.92 -22.05
CA SER A 594 -42.95 -30.02 -22.50
C SER A 594 -42.29 -30.78 -23.66
N GLU A 595 -42.05 -32.08 -23.49
CA GLU A 595 -41.46 -32.95 -24.53
C GLU A 595 -42.35 -33.09 -25.78
N GLU A 596 -43.65 -32.77 -25.67
CA GLU A 596 -44.62 -32.71 -26.78
C GLU A 596 -44.26 -31.70 -27.89
N SER A 597 -43.31 -30.80 -27.64
CA SER A 597 -42.86 -29.80 -28.62
C SER A 597 -41.90 -30.33 -29.71
N VAL A 598 -41.50 -31.60 -29.64
CA VAL A 598 -40.46 -32.19 -30.53
C VAL A 598 -41.02 -32.78 -31.84
N GLU A 599 -42.31 -33.05 -31.95
CA GLU A 599 -42.88 -33.73 -33.13
C GLU A 599 -43.16 -32.81 -34.35
N ASN A 600 -43.24 -31.48 -34.17
CA ASN A 600 -43.48 -30.53 -35.26
C ASN A 600 -42.20 -29.75 -35.61
N GLY A 601 -41.47 -30.22 -36.62
CA GLY A 601 -40.12 -29.76 -36.95
C GLY A 601 -40.01 -28.40 -37.65
N GLU A 602 -40.19 -27.30 -36.92
CA GLU A 602 -39.71 -25.96 -37.31
C GLU A 602 -38.71 -25.41 -36.27
N GLU A 603 -37.43 -25.78 -36.41
CA GLU A 603 -36.34 -25.31 -35.54
C GLU A 603 -35.99 -23.82 -35.78
N SER A 604 -36.77 -22.91 -35.21
CA SER A 604 -36.30 -21.54 -34.95
C SER A 604 -35.37 -21.54 -33.73
N LEU A 605 -34.12 -21.97 -33.93
CA LEU A 605 -33.07 -22.06 -32.90
C LEU A 605 -32.52 -20.69 -32.44
N THR A 606 -33.40 -19.74 -32.12
CA THR A 606 -33.05 -18.54 -31.36
C THR A 606 -32.82 -18.92 -29.89
N MET A 607 -31.60 -19.36 -29.58
CA MET A 607 -31.15 -19.67 -28.22
C MET A 607 -31.50 -18.52 -27.25
N SER A 608 -32.13 -18.85 -26.12
CA SER A 608 -32.53 -17.84 -25.12
C SER A 608 -31.32 -17.04 -24.62
N PRO A 609 -31.49 -15.77 -24.19
CA PRO A 609 -30.39 -15.00 -23.61
C PRO A 609 -29.70 -15.72 -22.45
N PHE A 610 -30.48 -16.42 -21.62
CA PHE A 610 -29.96 -17.26 -20.54
C PHE A 610 -29.09 -18.43 -21.05
N ARG A 611 -29.57 -19.21 -22.03
CA ARG A 611 -28.81 -20.33 -22.62
C ARG A 611 -27.55 -19.84 -23.34
N CYS A 612 -27.64 -18.70 -24.04
CA CYS A 612 -26.48 -18.07 -24.67
C CYS A 612 -25.42 -17.67 -23.61
N ILE A 613 -25.83 -16.97 -22.55
CA ILE A 613 -24.93 -16.59 -21.45
C ILE A 613 -24.28 -17.82 -20.78
N THR A 614 -25.08 -18.86 -20.50
CA THR A 614 -24.59 -20.06 -19.79
C THR A 614 -23.76 -21.00 -20.67
N GLN A 615 -23.98 -21.05 -21.98
CA GLN A 615 -23.09 -21.76 -22.91
C GLN A 615 -21.74 -21.07 -23.06
N ASN A 616 -21.72 -19.73 -23.23
CA ASN A 616 -20.48 -18.96 -23.35
C ASN A 616 -19.58 -19.05 -22.10
N LEU A 617 -20.16 -19.30 -20.92
CA LEU A 617 -19.41 -19.53 -19.68
C LEU A 617 -18.51 -20.78 -19.68
N SER A 618 -18.58 -21.63 -20.72
CA SER A 618 -17.52 -22.58 -21.10
C SER A 618 -16.93 -23.40 -19.93
N PHE A 619 -17.80 -23.97 -19.10
CA PHE A 619 -17.48 -24.51 -17.77
C PHE A 619 -16.40 -25.63 -17.70
N SER A 620 -15.87 -26.09 -18.84
CA SER A 620 -14.77 -27.07 -18.92
C SER A 620 -13.48 -26.58 -18.25
N GLU A 621 -13.21 -25.26 -18.24
CA GLU A 621 -12.04 -24.68 -17.55
C GLU A 621 -12.28 -24.36 -16.06
N LEU A 622 -13.53 -24.43 -15.58
CA LEU A 622 -13.95 -23.98 -14.25
C LEU A 622 -14.39 -25.13 -13.34
N LYS A 623 -13.58 -26.21 -13.29
CA LYS A 623 -13.63 -27.15 -12.16
C LYS A 623 -13.40 -26.40 -10.85
N SER A 624 -14.19 -26.68 -9.81
CA SER A 624 -13.80 -26.31 -8.45
C SER A 624 -12.47 -27.01 -8.08
N PRO A 625 -11.53 -26.33 -7.39
CA PRO A 625 -10.33 -26.98 -6.87
C PRO A 625 -10.64 -28.15 -5.93
N ASP A 626 -11.80 -28.13 -5.23
CA ASP A 626 -12.27 -29.20 -4.35
C ASP A 626 -12.45 -30.55 -5.07
N LEU A 627 -12.58 -30.52 -6.41
CA LEU A 627 -12.97 -31.68 -7.21
C LEU A 627 -11.76 -32.55 -7.62
N ASP A 628 -10.60 -31.94 -7.87
CA ASP A 628 -9.37 -32.65 -8.26
C ASP A 628 -8.44 -32.97 -7.07
N ASP A 629 -8.47 -32.19 -5.97
CA ASP A 629 -7.65 -32.43 -4.76
C ASP A 629 -8.18 -33.59 -3.86
N LEU A 630 -9.19 -34.33 -4.34
CA LEU A 630 -9.83 -35.45 -3.64
C LEU A 630 -9.67 -36.82 -4.34
N ILE A 631 -8.78 -36.92 -5.32
CA ILE A 631 -8.42 -38.21 -5.96
C ILE A 631 -7.81 -39.14 -4.91
N THR A 632 -8.45 -40.30 -4.68
CA THR A 632 -7.93 -41.34 -3.80
C THR A 632 -6.65 -41.93 -4.41
N PRO A 633 -5.57 -42.17 -3.64
CA PRO A 633 -4.35 -42.77 -4.18
C PRO A 633 -4.58 -44.25 -4.47
N ASP A 634 -5.04 -44.57 -5.68
CA ASP A 634 -4.73 -45.76 -6.50
C ASP A 634 -5.55 -45.75 -7.83
N SER A 635 -5.46 -44.67 -8.62
CA SER A 635 -5.97 -44.60 -10.00
C SER A 635 -4.85 -44.91 -11.03
N PRO A 636 -5.11 -45.67 -12.11
CA PRO A 636 -4.07 -46.07 -13.07
C PRO A 636 -3.36 -44.90 -13.77
N LYS A 637 -2.03 -45.02 -13.93
CA LYS A 637 -1.18 -44.00 -14.58
C LYS A 637 -1.27 -44.06 -16.11
N CYS A 638 -2.33 -43.49 -16.70
CA CYS A 638 -2.36 -43.22 -18.14
C CYS A 638 -3.14 -41.95 -18.48
N LEU A 639 -2.44 -40.80 -18.49
CA LEU A 639 -2.62 -39.66 -19.42
C LEU A 639 -1.60 -38.55 -19.09
N LYS A 640 -0.33 -38.75 -19.50
CA LYS A 640 0.71 -37.71 -19.52
C LYS A 640 1.46 -37.73 -20.85
N LYS A 641 0.85 -37.12 -21.88
CA LYS A 641 1.46 -36.73 -23.16
C LYS A 641 0.42 -35.94 -23.98
N LEU A 642 0.41 -34.61 -23.84
CA LEU A 642 -0.17 -33.61 -24.78
C LEU A 642 -0.11 -32.20 -24.16
N TRP A 643 1.11 -31.75 -23.81
CA TRP A 643 1.40 -30.36 -23.42
C TRP A 643 2.71 -29.96 -24.06
N ASN A 644 2.66 -29.65 -25.36
CA ASN A 644 3.79 -29.18 -26.15
C ASN A 644 3.26 -28.41 -27.38
N PHE A 645 2.79 -27.19 -27.18
CA PHE A 645 2.59 -26.21 -28.24
C PHE A 645 3.25 -24.89 -27.82
N GLN A 646 3.95 -24.27 -28.78
CA GLN A 646 4.65 -23.00 -28.59
C GLN A 646 3.65 -21.83 -28.69
N PRO A 647 3.94 -20.67 -28.08
CA PRO A 647 3.09 -19.49 -28.24
C PRO A 647 3.09 -19.03 -29.70
N ILE A 648 1.90 -18.98 -30.31
CA ILE A 648 1.70 -18.32 -31.61
C ILE A 648 1.62 -16.81 -31.35
N SER A 649 2.46 -16.04 -32.04
CA SER A 649 2.39 -14.58 -32.02
C SER A 649 1.18 -14.08 -32.81
N TYR A 650 0.34 -13.25 -32.19
CA TYR A 650 -0.65 -12.45 -32.91
C TYR A 650 -0.25 -10.97 -32.89
N ASP A 651 -0.33 -10.35 -34.06
CA ASP A 651 0.15 -8.99 -34.29
C ASP A 651 -0.87 -7.93 -33.86
N SER A 652 -0.40 -6.80 -33.33
CA SER A 652 -1.24 -5.89 -32.55
C SER A 652 -1.79 -4.72 -33.38
N HIS A 653 -2.89 -4.96 -34.11
CA HIS A 653 -3.68 -3.87 -34.69
C HIS A 653 -4.74 -3.37 -33.70
N LYS A 654 -4.58 -2.12 -33.26
CA LYS A 654 -5.57 -1.41 -32.43
C LYS A 654 -6.90 -1.23 -33.18
N ILE A 655 -8.01 -1.51 -32.50
CA ILE A 655 -9.32 -0.90 -32.79
C ILE A 655 -9.84 -0.32 -31.48
N GLU A 656 -9.89 1.00 -31.39
CA GLU A 656 -10.40 1.73 -30.23
C GLU A 656 -11.93 1.88 -30.36
N ASN A 657 -12.69 1.38 -29.39
CA ASN A 657 -14.14 1.54 -29.32
C ASN A 657 -14.63 1.50 -27.86
N GLU A 658 -14.40 2.60 -27.12
CA GLU A 658 -14.85 2.70 -25.73
C GLU A 658 -16.36 2.99 -25.63
N LYS A 659 -17.15 1.95 -25.29
CA LYS A 659 -18.43 2.12 -24.58
C LYS A 659 -18.33 1.48 -23.19
N GLN A 660 -17.51 2.11 -22.35
CA GLN A 660 -17.18 1.65 -21.02
C GLN A 660 -18.38 1.79 -20.07
N PHE A 661 -18.87 0.68 -19.51
CA PHE A 661 -19.94 0.70 -18.51
C PHE A 661 -19.54 1.55 -17.29
N ILE A 662 -20.37 2.56 -17.00
CA ILE A 662 -20.15 3.47 -15.87
C ILE A 662 -20.78 2.83 -14.63
N ILE A 663 -19.95 2.34 -13.70
CA ILE A 663 -20.41 1.72 -12.44
C ILE A 663 -21.36 2.66 -11.67
N PHE A 664 -21.13 3.97 -11.77
CA PHE A 664 -21.99 5.01 -11.24
C PHE A 664 -22.67 5.74 -12.41
N PRO A 665 -23.78 5.23 -12.97
CA PRO A 665 -24.62 6.07 -13.81
C PRO A 665 -25.07 7.28 -12.99
N ASP A 666 -25.23 8.43 -13.65
CA ASP A 666 -25.92 9.55 -13.04
C ASP A 666 -27.40 9.18 -12.83
N ASN A 667 -28.02 9.68 -11.77
CA ASN A 667 -29.42 9.39 -11.47
C ASN A 667 -30.32 10.23 -12.41
N ASP A 668 -30.85 9.61 -13.46
CA ASP A 668 -31.96 10.15 -14.22
C ASP A 668 -33.26 10.07 -13.38
N GLU A 669 -33.65 11.19 -12.76
CA GLU A 669 -34.97 11.35 -12.12
C GLU A 669 -36.02 11.96 -13.09
N ASP A 670 -35.58 12.44 -14.27
CA ASP A 670 -36.40 13.23 -15.20
C ASP A 670 -37.31 12.41 -16.16
N GLU A 671 -37.53 11.11 -15.88
CA GLU A 671 -38.41 10.25 -16.68
C GLU A 671 -39.93 10.52 -16.48
N LYS A 672 -40.30 11.67 -15.92
CA LYS A 672 -41.70 12.07 -15.64
C LYS A 672 -42.04 13.51 -16.02
N LYS A 673 -41.78 13.93 -17.27
CA LYS A 673 -42.30 15.23 -17.77
C LYS A 673 -42.51 15.42 -19.28
N ILE A 674 -42.82 14.36 -20.05
CA ILE A 674 -43.29 14.50 -21.44
C ILE A 674 -44.60 13.73 -21.67
N GLN A 675 -45.69 14.34 -21.20
CA GLN A 675 -47.02 14.25 -21.84
C GLN A 675 -47.64 15.65 -21.78
N ASN A 676 -48.38 16.00 -22.83
CA ASN A 676 -49.10 17.27 -23.03
C ASN A 676 -48.22 18.54 -23.12
N LEU A 677 -47.87 18.94 -24.34
CA LEU A 677 -48.26 20.25 -24.83
C LEU A 677 -48.47 20.22 -26.35
N ASP A 678 -49.53 20.88 -26.82
CA ASP A 678 -49.93 20.88 -28.23
C ASP A 678 -49.18 21.92 -29.09
N SER A 679 -49.39 21.79 -30.39
CA SER A 679 -48.90 22.65 -31.48
C SER A 679 -48.97 24.17 -31.21
N SER A 680 -47.93 24.92 -31.60
CA SER A 680 -48.04 25.87 -32.74
C SER A 680 -46.75 26.64 -33.09
N ASN A 681 -46.57 26.84 -34.41
CA ASN A 681 -46.11 28.06 -35.10
C ASN A 681 -44.63 28.60 -35.05
N ILE A 682 -44.16 28.86 -36.29
CA ILE A 682 -43.34 29.99 -36.78
C ILE A 682 -41.80 29.91 -36.67
N ASP A 683 -41.21 29.48 -37.79
CA ASP A 683 -40.21 30.16 -38.63
C ASP A 683 -39.01 30.95 -38.03
N ALA A 684 -37.80 30.55 -38.46
CA ALA A 684 -36.80 31.48 -39.00
C ALA A 684 -35.82 30.75 -39.95
N GLU A 685 -35.50 31.37 -41.09
CA GLU A 685 -34.65 30.78 -42.14
C GLU A 685 -33.14 30.90 -41.87
N ARG A 686 -32.34 30.04 -42.52
CA ARG A 686 -31.32 30.49 -43.52
C ARG A 686 -30.79 29.35 -44.38
N ASN A 687 -30.23 29.71 -45.54
CA ASN A 687 -30.25 28.90 -46.75
C ASN A 687 -28.89 28.77 -47.45
N ILE A 688 -28.64 27.59 -48.04
CA ILE A 688 -28.02 27.37 -49.39
C ILE A 688 -26.49 27.67 -49.53
N PRO A 689 -25.72 27.02 -50.45
CA PRO A 689 -26.13 26.12 -51.55
C PRO A 689 -25.59 24.67 -51.52
N ARG A 690 -26.16 23.86 -52.43
CA ARG A 690 -25.61 22.63 -53.02
C ARG A 690 -25.65 22.76 -54.55
N GLU A 691 -24.74 22.08 -55.26
CA GLU A 691 -24.90 21.56 -56.64
C GLU A 691 -23.67 20.66 -56.94
N GLY A 692 -23.72 19.53 -57.65
CA GLY A 692 -24.83 18.75 -58.24
C GLY A 692 -24.50 17.23 -58.25
N VAL A 693 -25.43 16.27 -58.40
CA VAL A 693 -26.29 15.91 -59.58
C VAL A 693 -25.58 14.85 -60.48
N ILE A 694 -26.13 13.67 -60.81
CA ILE A 694 -27.39 12.99 -60.40
C ILE A 694 -27.34 11.45 -60.63
N ASP A 695 -28.47 10.76 -60.32
CA ASP A 695 -28.87 9.36 -60.61
C ASP A 695 -28.58 8.27 -59.54
N LEU A 696 -29.27 7.10 -59.50
CA LEU A 696 -30.73 6.73 -59.56
C LEU A 696 -30.84 5.17 -59.47
N PRO A 697 -32.03 4.53 -59.30
CA PRO A 697 -33.27 4.91 -58.61
C PRO A 697 -33.54 4.02 -57.35
N THR A 698 -34.66 4.23 -56.64
CA THR A 698 -34.99 3.57 -55.36
C THR A 698 -36.37 2.90 -55.30
N THR A 699 -36.43 1.73 -54.64
CA THR A 699 -37.65 0.99 -54.19
C THR A 699 -37.26 -0.03 -53.09
N THR A 700 -37.93 -0.21 -51.94
CA THR A 700 -38.89 0.65 -51.21
C THR A 700 -38.97 0.23 -49.73
N ASN A 701 -39.27 1.20 -48.84
CA ASN A 701 -39.83 1.16 -47.47
C ASN A 701 -39.94 -0.17 -46.67
N GLY A 702 -39.38 -0.16 -45.45
CA GLY A 702 -39.72 -1.08 -44.35
C GLY A 702 -38.91 -0.77 -43.08
N LEU A 703 -39.55 -0.31 -42.00
CA LEU A 703 -38.89 0.13 -40.76
C LEU A 703 -38.73 -1.01 -39.74
N ASN A 704 -37.56 -1.09 -39.09
CA ASN A 704 -37.45 -1.00 -37.63
C ASN A 704 -35.98 -0.87 -37.15
N PHE A 705 -35.80 -0.25 -35.98
CA PHE A 705 -34.49 -0.07 -35.33
C PHE A 705 -34.16 -1.26 -34.43
N ASP A 706 -33.16 -2.08 -34.78
CA ASP A 706 -32.53 -2.98 -33.80
C ASP A 706 -31.07 -3.35 -34.17
N ILE A 707 -30.13 -2.48 -33.81
CA ILE A 707 -28.67 -2.71 -33.98
C ILE A 707 -27.97 -2.50 -32.63
N GLY A 708 -28.36 -3.33 -31.65
CA GLY A 708 -27.77 -3.35 -30.30
C GLY A 708 -27.21 -4.70 -29.83
N ARG A 709 -27.45 -5.80 -30.57
CA ARG A 709 -27.12 -7.17 -30.13
C ARG A 709 -26.37 -8.01 -31.19
N ARG A 710 -25.14 -7.62 -31.54
CA ARG A 710 -24.19 -8.50 -32.25
C ARG A 710 -22.76 -8.29 -31.76
N PHE A 711 -22.34 -9.12 -30.80
CA PHE A 711 -20.93 -9.36 -30.53
C PHE A 711 -20.72 -10.74 -29.88
N LEU A 712 -20.67 -11.77 -30.72
CA LEU A 712 -20.20 -13.13 -30.46
C LEU A 712 -20.17 -13.84 -31.83
N ASP A 713 -19.00 -14.33 -32.26
CA ASP A 713 -18.83 -15.02 -33.53
C ASP A 713 -19.13 -16.52 -33.33
N THR A 714 -20.16 -17.02 -33.99
CA THR A 714 -20.82 -18.29 -33.62
C THR A 714 -20.29 -19.52 -34.35
N HIS A 715 -19.36 -19.38 -35.30
CA HIS A 715 -19.07 -20.46 -36.26
C HIS A 715 -18.05 -21.52 -35.80
N ALA A 716 -17.58 -21.51 -34.54
CA ALA A 716 -16.57 -22.46 -34.07
C ALA A 716 -16.56 -22.75 -32.55
N MET A 717 -17.62 -23.37 -31.99
CA MET A 717 -17.49 -24.32 -30.85
C MET A 717 -18.80 -25.07 -30.51
N CYS A 718 -19.03 -26.24 -31.11
CA CYS A 718 -20.21 -27.07 -30.82
C CYS A 718 -19.88 -28.58 -30.65
N SER A 719 -19.27 -28.98 -29.53
CA SER A 719 -19.32 -30.38 -29.02
C SER A 719 -18.67 -30.56 -27.63
N SER A 720 -19.43 -30.45 -26.53
CA SER A 720 -19.04 -31.08 -25.24
C SER A 720 -20.22 -31.18 -24.24
N PRO A 721 -20.54 -32.38 -23.71
CA PRO A 721 -21.71 -32.58 -22.84
C PRO A 721 -21.37 -32.50 -21.34
N SER A 722 -21.10 -31.30 -20.80
CA SER A 722 -20.81 -31.14 -19.36
C SER A 722 -21.16 -29.75 -18.80
N ALA A 723 -22.45 -29.41 -18.77
CA ALA A 723 -22.97 -28.19 -18.14
C ALA A 723 -24.40 -28.39 -17.57
N ASN A 724 -24.59 -29.37 -16.70
CA ASN A 724 -25.86 -29.65 -16.01
C ASN A 724 -25.59 -30.19 -14.60
N TYR A 725 -25.75 -29.35 -13.57
CA TYR A 725 -25.73 -29.79 -12.16
C TYR A 725 -27.11 -30.25 -11.66
N TYR A 726 -28.15 -29.85 -12.37
CA TYR A 726 -29.45 -30.51 -12.46
C TYR A 726 -29.60 -31.05 -13.88
N LYS A 727 -30.14 -32.25 -14.06
CA LYS A 727 -30.88 -32.57 -15.29
C LYS A 727 -32.25 -31.90 -15.22
N PRO A 728 -32.93 -31.66 -16.35
CA PRO A 728 -34.35 -31.27 -16.37
C PRO A 728 -35.31 -32.24 -15.64
N THR A 729 -34.83 -33.45 -15.31
CA THR A 729 -35.56 -34.52 -14.63
C THR A 729 -35.17 -34.71 -13.15
N ASP A 730 -34.19 -33.97 -12.64
CA ASP A 730 -33.74 -34.12 -11.25
C ASP A 730 -34.56 -33.16 -10.37
N GLU A 731 -35.58 -33.63 -9.65
CA GLU A 731 -36.28 -32.78 -8.68
C GLU A 731 -35.42 -32.55 -7.42
N PRO A 732 -35.50 -31.36 -6.77
CA PRO A 732 -34.78 -31.11 -5.53
C PRO A 732 -35.24 -32.04 -4.41
N GLU A 733 -34.33 -32.78 -3.77
CA GLU A 733 -34.69 -33.63 -2.61
C GLU A 733 -35.27 -32.74 -1.48
N PRO A 734 -36.46 -33.08 -0.93
CA PRO A 734 -37.02 -32.40 0.23
C PRO A 734 -36.04 -32.36 1.41
N TRP A 735 -36.13 -31.29 2.22
CA TRP A 735 -35.23 -31.10 3.37
C TRP A 735 -35.16 -32.33 4.28
N ASP A 736 -36.31 -32.88 4.68
CA ASP A 736 -36.40 -34.03 5.58
C ASP A 736 -35.66 -35.27 5.03
N LEU A 737 -35.74 -35.49 3.72
CA LEU A 737 -35.06 -36.59 3.05
C LEU A 737 -33.54 -36.35 3.01
N THR A 738 -33.12 -35.11 2.73
CA THR A 738 -31.70 -34.71 2.78
C THR A 738 -31.12 -34.89 4.19
N GLN A 739 -31.84 -34.45 5.23
CA GLN A 739 -31.44 -34.62 6.63
C GLN A 739 -31.32 -36.11 6.98
N LEU A 740 -32.34 -36.91 6.68
CA LEU A 740 -32.35 -38.35 6.96
C LEU A 740 -31.22 -39.08 6.21
N ASN A 741 -30.94 -38.68 4.96
CA ASN A 741 -29.83 -39.22 4.15
C ASN A 741 -28.46 -38.91 4.79
N ILE A 742 -28.26 -37.72 5.36
CA ILE A 742 -27.04 -37.36 6.11
C ILE A 742 -26.94 -38.20 7.39
N GLU A 743 -27.95 -38.17 8.25
CA GLU A 743 -27.93 -38.86 9.55
C GLU A 743 -27.72 -40.38 9.41
N ALA A 744 -28.45 -41.02 8.50
CA ALA A 744 -28.31 -42.46 8.24
C ALA A 744 -26.92 -42.81 7.69
N SER A 745 -26.33 -41.95 6.85
CA SER A 745 -24.99 -42.19 6.28
C SER A 745 -23.88 -42.07 7.33
N VAL A 746 -23.96 -41.08 8.22
CA VAL A 746 -23.05 -40.95 9.37
C VAL A 746 -23.17 -42.15 10.29
N MET A 747 -24.39 -42.52 10.70
CA MET A 747 -24.63 -43.62 11.63
C MET A 747 -24.21 -44.98 11.05
N CYS A 748 -24.35 -45.17 9.73
CA CYS A 748 -23.80 -46.33 9.02
C CYS A 748 -22.27 -46.37 9.08
N LEU A 749 -21.58 -45.26 8.77
CA LEU A 749 -20.12 -45.17 8.82
C LEU A 749 -19.58 -45.43 10.23
N VAL A 750 -20.18 -44.80 11.24
CA VAL A 750 -19.83 -44.96 12.66
C VAL A 750 -20.02 -46.41 13.12
N SER A 751 -21.09 -47.07 12.65
CA SER A 751 -21.37 -48.48 12.99
C SER A 751 -20.29 -49.42 12.44
N LYS A 752 -19.86 -49.21 11.18
CA LYS A 752 -18.75 -49.96 10.58
C LYS A 752 -17.43 -49.72 11.33
N VAL A 753 -17.12 -48.49 11.72
CA VAL A 753 -15.90 -48.20 12.50
C VAL A 753 -15.96 -48.83 13.89
N LYS A 754 -17.10 -48.79 14.58
CA LYS A 754 -17.27 -49.47 15.89
C LYS A 754 -17.11 -50.99 15.77
N PHE A 755 -17.53 -51.58 14.66
CA PHE A 755 -17.28 -52.99 14.32
C PHE A 755 -15.78 -53.28 14.12
N LEU A 756 -15.10 -52.55 13.23
CA LEU A 756 -13.66 -52.71 12.96
C LEU A 756 -12.79 -52.50 14.21
N CYS A 757 -13.19 -51.58 15.10
CA CYS A 757 -12.53 -51.33 16.38
C CYS A 757 -12.89 -52.33 17.49
N GLY A 758 -13.68 -53.37 17.22
CA GLY A 758 -14.07 -54.40 18.19
C GLY A 758 -14.96 -53.90 19.33
N ARG A 759 -15.58 -52.72 19.21
CA ARG A 759 -16.42 -52.09 20.24
C ARG A 759 -17.91 -52.14 19.90
N CYS A 760 -18.41 -53.33 19.56
CA CYS A 760 -19.84 -53.59 19.34
C CYS A 760 -20.62 -53.59 20.66
N GLY A 761 -20.92 -52.41 21.20
CA GLY A 761 -21.82 -52.23 22.35
C GLY A 761 -23.31 -52.43 22.02
N SER A 762 -23.65 -53.52 21.32
CA SER A 762 -25.03 -53.87 20.95
C SER A 762 -25.36 -55.29 21.46
N PRO A 763 -26.52 -55.53 22.10
CA PRO A 763 -26.80 -56.81 22.77
C PRO A 763 -26.83 -58.06 21.87
N ALA A 764 -26.93 -57.90 20.55
CA ALA A 764 -27.22 -58.98 19.61
C ALA A 764 -26.01 -59.84 19.19
N VAL A 765 -24.76 -59.41 19.42
CA VAL A 765 -23.57 -60.09 18.88
C VAL A 765 -22.79 -60.84 19.96
N ARG A 766 -23.30 -62.01 20.36
CA ARG A 766 -22.57 -62.96 21.22
C ARG A 766 -21.59 -63.78 20.38
N LEU A 767 -20.37 -63.27 20.21
CA LEU A 767 -19.28 -63.96 19.49
C LEU A 767 -19.07 -65.39 19.99
N ARG A 768 -19.13 -66.38 19.07
CA ARG A 768 -18.79 -67.78 19.36
C ARG A 768 -17.27 -67.93 19.50
N SER A 769 -16.79 -68.02 20.73
CA SER A 769 -15.44 -68.52 21.00
C SER A 769 -15.42 -70.04 20.80
N GLN A 770 -14.62 -70.51 19.83
CA GLN A 770 -14.34 -71.93 19.65
C GLN A 770 -12.83 -72.16 19.82
N LYS A 771 -12.49 -73.03 20.77
CA LYS A 771 -11.12 -73.23 21.29
C LYS A 771 -10.25 -73.98 20.27
N TYR A 772 -8.94 -73.69 20.22
CA TYR A 772 -7.90 -74.72 20.47
C TYR A 772 -6.46 -74.19 20.60
N ILE A 773 -5.68 -74.92 21.41
CA ILE A 773 -4.20 -75.03 21.55
C ILE A 773 -3.37 -73.78 21.94
N SER A 774 -2.62 -73.95 23.03
CA SER A 774 -1.71 -72.98 23.64
C SER A 774 -0.25 -73.11 23.16
N ARG A 775 0.47 -71.98 23.04
CA ARG A 775 1.91 -71.74 23.31
C ARG A 775 2.23 -70.28 22.89
N SER A 776 3.09 -69.49 23.54
CA SER A 776 3.90 -69.71 24.76
C SER A 776 4.45 -68.36 25.30
N LEU A 777 4.75 -68.29 26.61
CA LEU A 777 5.73 -67.38 27.27
C LEU A 777 5.63 -65.87 26.91
N SER A 778 4.93 -65.02 27.68
CA SER A 778 5.31 -64.44 28.99
C SER A 778 6.53 -63.49 28.98
N PHE A 779 6.45 -62.35 29.67
CA PHE A 779 7.44 -61.96 30.69
C PHE A 779 6.90 -60.90 31.69
N ARG A 780 7.62 -60.78 32.81
CA ARG A 780 7.50 -59.96 34.04
C ARG A 780 7.19 -58.44 33.91
N SER A 781 6.99 -57.65 34.99
CA SER A 781 6.41 -57.80 36.36
C SER A 781 6.76 -56.57 37.24
N LYS A 782 5.95 -56.27 38.29
CA LYS A 782 6.24 -55.36 39.45
C LYS A 782 6.40 -53.86 39.11
N LEU A 783 5.72 -52.87 39.70
CA LEU A 783 5.05 -52.67 41.00
C LEU A 783 5.99 -52.34 42.19
N LEU A 784 5.99 -51.04 42.57
CA LEU A 784 6.27 -50.35 43.86
C LEU A 784 6.06 -48.84 43.57
N SER A 785 5.63 -47.92 44.45
CA SER A 785 5.25 -47.87 45.89
C SER A 785 4.07 -46.87 46.03
N ALA A 786 2.99 -47.09 46.79
CA ALA A 786 2.81 -47.09 48.26
C ALA A 786 2.76 -45.68 48.91
N GLN A 787 1.79 -45.47 49.83
CA GLN A 787 1.64 -44.35 50.80
C GLN A 787 1.22 -42.97 50.19
N ASP A 788 0.53 -42.02 50.85
CA ASP A 788 -0.26 -41.91 52.11
C ASP A 788 -1.04 -40.55 52.11
N VAL A 789 -2.07 -40.18 52.91
CA VAL A 789 -2.84 -40.82 54.01
C VAL A 789 -4.30 -40.24 54.09
N ILE A 790 -5.04 -40.56 55.16
CA ILE A 790 -6.44 -40.23 55.57
C ILE A 790 -6.70 -38.75 55.98
N SER A 791 -7.92 -38.20 55.73
CA SER A 791 -8.80 -37.56 56.77
C SER A 791 -10.17 -37.03 56.27
N GLN A 792 -11.09 -36.81 57.22
CA GLN A 792 -12.53 -36.44 57.12
C GLN A 792 -12.76 -34.93 57.53
N PRO A 793 -13.96 -34.46 57.97
CA PRO A 793 -15.22 -34.21 57.22
C PRO A 793 -15.89 -32.82 57.47
N GLY A 794 -16.97 -32.51 56.73
CA GLY A 794 -18.24 -32.08 57.37
C GLY A 794 -18.75 -30.62 57.24
N SER A 795 -20.00 -30.43 57.69
CA SER A 795 -20.86 -29.21 57.67
C SER A 795 -21.39 -28.77 56.28
N GLY A 796 -22.60 -28.20 56.13
CA GLY A 796 -23.64 -27.82 57.13
C GLY A 796 -25.09 -27.78 56.57
N ARG A 797 -26.06 -27.43 57.44
CA ARG A 797 -27.53 -27.36 57.17
C ARG A 797 -27.93 -26.01 56.49
N SER A 798 -29.17 -25.65 56.14
CA SER A 798 -30.51 -25.97 56.70
C SER A 798 -31.72 -25.50 55.84
N ASN A 799 -32.84 -26.24 55.91
CA ASN A 799 -34.27 -25.80 55.97
C ASN A 799 -34.87 -24.91 54.84
N ASP A 800 -36.14 -25.00 54.37
CA ASP A 800 -37.31 -25.91 54.57
C ASP A 800 -38.18 -25.85 53.24
N THR A 801 -39.51 -26.03 53.05
CA THR A 801 -40.71 -26.12 53.92
C THR A 801 -41.93 -26.80 53.23
N VAL A 802 -42.59 -27.72 53.96
CA VAL A 802 -44.01 -28.19 53.96
C VAL A 802 -44.97 -27.95 52.76
N THR A 803 -45.55 -29.05 52.24
CA THR A 803 -47.02 -29.27 52.10
C THR A 803 -47.34 -30.78 51.99
N SER A 804 -48.58 -31.23 52.24
CA SER A 804 -48.81 -32.62 52.74
C SER A 804 -50.18 -33.29 52.50
N GLN A 805 -50.16 -34.63 52.33
CA GLN A 805 -51.21 -35.64 52.65
C GLN A 805 -52.49 -35.73 51.74
N PRO A 806 -53.32 -36.82 51.80
CA PRO A 806 -52.99 -38.25 52.01
C PRO A 806 -53.81 -39.32 51.19
N ILE A 807 -53.16 -40.46 50.90
CA ILE A 807 -53.57 -41.89 51.10
C ILE A 807 -55.08 -42.30 51.12
N LEU A 808 -55.50 -43.33 50.35
CA LEU A 808 -56.15 -44.59 50.84
C LEU A 808 -56.46 -45.70 49.76
N ASN A 809 -56.28 -46.96 50.20
CA ASN A 809 -56.97 -48.24 49.83
C ASN A 809 -56.86 -49.02 48.48
N ILE A 810 -56.06 -50.09 48.56
CA ILE A 810 -56.24 -51.51 48.10
C ILE A 810 -57.69 -52.08 48.27
N PRO A 811 -58.14 -53.19 47.60
CA PRO A 811 -57.47 -54.51 47.54
C PRO A 811 -57.60 -55.41 46.27
N LYS A 812 -56.93 -56.58 46.32
CA LYS A 812 -56.81 -57.65 45.29
C LYS A 812 -58.03 -58.60 45.20
N ARG A 813 -58.21 -59.30 44.06
CA ARG A 813 -58.72 -60.69 43.83
C ARG A 813 -58.47 -61.08 42.34
N ILE A 814 -58.42 -62.34 41.85
CA ILE A 814 -58.04 -63.68 42.38
C ILE A 814 -57.58 -64.55 41.17
N SER A 815 -57.03 -65.75 41.40
CA SER A 815 -56.42 -66.64 40.38
C SER A 815 -57.36 -67.58 39.62
N SER A 816 -56.90 -68.08 38.47
CA SER A 816 -57.10 -69.44 37.89
C SER A 816 -56.47 -69.48 36.48
N ASP A 817 -56.08 -70.62 35.89
CA ASP A 817 -55.43 -71.84 36.39
C ASP A 817 -54.84 -72.57 35.14
N ASP A 818 -54.18 -73.71 35.30
CA ASP A 818 -53.23 -74.27 34.32
C ASP A 818 -53.80 -74.94 33.05
N ALA A 819 -52.88 -75.15 32.11
CA ALA A 819 -52.87 -76.17 31.04
C ALA A 819 -53.72 -76.01 29.76
N LEU A 820 -53.06 -75.51 28.69
CA LEU A 820 -53.07 -76.22 27.40
C LEU A 820 -51.69 -76.13 26.72
N ASN A 821 -51.30 -77.17 25.99
CA ASN A 821 -49.92 -77.41 25.54
C ASN A 821 -49.81 -77.41 24.01
N LYS A 822 -48.67 -76.95 23.46
CA LYS A 822 -48.38 -76.72 22.01
C LYS A 822 -49.19 -75.53 21.43
N THR A 823 -48.60 -74.56 20.74
CA THR A 823 -47.42 -74.61 19.84
C THR A 823 -46.39 -73.53 20.12
N VAL A 824 -45.10 -73.87 19.99
CA VAL A 824 -43.98 -72.91 19.93
C VAL A 824 -43.27 -73.11 18.60
N ASP A 825 -43.25 -72.08 17.74
CA ASP A 825 -42.07 -71.67 16.99
C ASP A 825 -42.30 -70.31 16.30
N CYS A 826 -41.24 -69.73 15.72
CA CYS A 826 -41.25 -68.46 14.96
C CYS A 826 -41.49 -67.15 15.74
N ALA A 827 -40.60 -66.84 16.70
CA ALA A 827 -40.28 -65.46 17.06
C ALA A 827 -39.01 -65.02 16.30
N ALA A 828 -39.12 -64.03 15.40
CA ALA A 828 -38.03 -63.65 14.51
C ALA A 828 -36.88 -62.92 15.23
N ILE A 829 -35.64 -63.32 14.95
CA ILE A 829 -34.44 -62.60 15.41
C ILE A 829 -34.30 -61.31 14.59
N VAL A 830 -34.32 -60.15 15.26
CA VAL A 830 -34.05 -58.85 14.62
C VAL A 830 -32.55 -58.71 14.34
N VAL A 831 -32.14 -59.20 13.17
CA VAL A 831 -30.77 -59.04 12.64
C VAL A 831 -30.58 -57.61 12.12
N ASN A 832 -29.44 -57.00 12.44
CA ASN A 832 -29.12 -55.66 11.98
C ASN A 832 -28.54 -55.69 10.55
N LYS A 833 -29.37 -55.33 9.56
CA LYS A 833 -29.02 -55.22 8.13
C LYS A 833 -27.78 -54.36 7.84
N PHE A 834 -27.39 -53.43 8.71
CA PHE A 834 -26.18 -52.61 8.52
C PHE A 834 -24.86 -53.35 8.81
N THR A 835 -24.92 -54.56 9.35
CA THR A 835 -23.76 -55.41 9.68
C THR A 835 -23.84 -56.82 9.05
N GLU A 836 -24.87 -57.07 8.27
CA GLU A 836 -25.16 -58.37 7.65
C GLU A 836 -24.11 -58.67 6.56
N GLY A 837 -23.33 -59.74 6.75
CA GLY A 837 -22.21 -60.12 5.86
C GLY A 837 -20.80 -59.76 6.36
N LEU A 838 -20.64 -59.03 7.47
CA LEU A 838 -19.32 -58.71 8.05
C LEU A 838 -18.74 -59.88 8.87
N ASP A 839 -18.04 -60.81 8.23
CA ASP A 839 -17.22 -61.80 8.94
C ASP A 839 -15.82 -61.25 9.25
N PHE A 840 -15.46 -61.21 10.54
CA PHE A 840 -14.16 -60.73 11.01
C PHE A 840 -12.98 -61.58 10.50
N ALA A 841 -13.23 -62.81 10.05
CA ALA A 841 -12.22 -63.69 9.46
C ALA A 841 -11.89 -63.38 7.99
N THR A 842 -12.73 -62.64 7.26
CA THR A 842 -12.59 -62.45 5.80
C THR A 842 -12.20 -61.02 5.38
N ILE A 843 -12.40 -60.02 6.25
CA ILE A 843 -12.17 -58.59 5.93
C ILE A 843 -10.66 -58.27 5.93
N THR A 844 -10.02 -58.42 4.77
CA THR A 844 -8.58 -58.14 4.59
C THR A 844 -8.26 -56.65 4.43
N ASP A 845 -9.11 -55.86 3.78
CA ASP A 845 -8.95 -54.40 3.57
C ASP A 845 -10.12 -53.61 4.19
N TRP A 846 -9.86 -52.97 5.33
CA TRP A 846 -10.84 -52.12 6.04
C TRP A 846 -11.27 -50.90 5.22
N THR A 847 -10.45 -50.45 4.28
CA THR A 847 -10.75 -49.26 3.47
C THR A 847 -11.80 -49.55 2.39
N VAL A 848 -11.99 -50.81 1.96
CA VAL A 848 -13.11 -51.20 1.08
C VAL A 848 -14.43 -51.05 1.82
N GLU A 849 -14.50 -51.48 3.08
CA GLU A 849 -15.73 -51.46 3.86
C GLU A 849 -16.25 -50.05 4.20
N LEU A 850 -15.34 -49.11 4.46
CA LEU A 850 -15.70 -47.72 4.78
C LEU A 850 -16.06 -46.88 3.55
N ARG A 851 -15.48 -47.21 2.38
CA ARG A 851 -15.67 -46.46 1.11
C ARG A 851 -17.16 -46.22 0.74
N PRO A 852 -18.08 -47.20 0.78
CA PRO A 852 -19.50 -46.98 0.47
C PRO A 852 -20.20 -45.99 1.40
N SER A 853 -19.99 -46.10 2.71
CA SER A 853 -20.64 -45.22 3.70
C SER A 853 -20.08 -43.79 3.62
N MET A 854 -18.78 -43.62 3.35
CA MET A 854 -18.17 -42.32 3.07
C MET A 854 -18.70 -41.68 1.78
N ARG A 855 -18.93 -42.48 0.73
CA ARG A 855 -19.55 -42.00 -0.53
C ARG A 855 -20.97 -41.50 -0.31
N LYS A 856 -21.83 -42.29 0.35
CA LYS A 856 -23.22 -41.87 0.66
C LYS A 856 -23.26 -40.59 1.49
N LEU A 857 -22.43 -40.50 2.53
CA LEU A 857 -22.35 -39.29 3.36
C LEU A 857 -21.93 -38.06 2.53
N ARG A 858 -20.91 -38.20 1.67
CA ARG A 858 -20.51 -37.12 0.77
C ARG A 858 -21.64 -36.71 -0.18
N GLN A 859 -22.33 -37.68 -0.79
CA GLN A 859 -23.44 -37.42 -1.72
C GLN A 859 -24.60 -36.68 -1.04
N ALA A 860 -24.98 -37.06 0.18
CA ALA A 860 -26.04 -36.38 0.92
C ALA A 860 -25.64 -34.94 1.31
N MET A 861 -24.38 -34.71 1.68
CA MET A 861 -23.83 -33.37 1.96
C MET A 861 -23.67 -32.52 0.69
N ASP A 862 -23.38 -33.13 -0.46
CA ASP A 862 -23.36 -32.46 -1.76
C ASP A 862 -24.80 -32.09 -2.21
N GLY A 863 -25.79 -32.93 -1.90
CA GLY A 863 -27.23 -32.66 -2.08
C GLY A 863 -27.69 -31.45 -1.27
N LEU A 864 -27.42 -31.44 0.05
CA LEU A 864 -27.65 -30.27 0.91
C LEU A 864 -27.05 -28.99 0.32
N LEU A 865 -25.80 -29.04 -0.13
CA LEU A 865 -25.13 -27.88 -0.72
C LEU A 865 -25.77 -27.43 -2.04
N LYS A 866 -26.44 -28.31 -2.82
CA LYS A 866 -27.29 -27.87 -3.95
C LYS A 866 -28.52 -27.10 -3.47
N THR A 867 -29.29 -27.66 -2.54
CA THR A 867 -30.55 -27.07 -2.05
C THR A 867 -30.31 -25.68 -1.44
N VAL A 868 -29.26 -25.56 -0.62
CA VAL A 868 -28.84 -24.30 0.01
C VAL A 868 -28.36 -23.25 -1.01
N ARG A 869 -27.72 -23.68 -2.11
CA ARG A 869 -27.34 -22.81 -3.23
C ARG A 869 -28.53 -22.36 -4.09
N LEU A 870 -29.51 -23.24 -4.28
CA LEU A 870 -30.78 -22.92 -4.94
C LEU A 870 -31.51 -21.84 -4.14
N THR A 871 -31.63 -22.00 -2.81
CA THR A 871 -32.25 -21.00 -1.93
C THR A 871 -31.56 -19.64 -1.98
N HIS A 872 -30.23 -19.59 -1.91
CA HIS A 872 -29.48 -18.35 -2.08
C HIS A 872 -29.74 -17.71 -3.46
N SER A 873 -29.82 -18.51 -4.53
CA SER A 873 -30.06 -18.02 -5.89
C SER A 873 -31.48 -17.45 -6.06
N VAL A 874 -32.49 -18.10 -5.46
CA VAL A 874 -33.87 -17.62 -5.41
C VAL A 874 -33.96 -16.26 -4.73
N PHE A 875 -33.47 -16.11 -3.50
CA PHE A 875 -33.49 -14.83 -2.79
C PHE A 875 -32.70 -13.73 -3.53
N ARG A 876 -31.64 -14.10 -4.27
CA ARG A 876 -30.86 -13.16 -5.10
C ARG A 876 -31.54 -12.74 -6.40
N VAL A 877 -32.48 -13.52 -6.92
CA VAL A 877 -33.38 -13.13 -8.03
C VAL A 877 -34.57 -12.30 -7.53
N GLN A 878 -34.93 -12.42 -6.25
CA GLN A 878 -35.96 -11.60 -5.60
C GLN A 878 -35.49 -10.17 -5.29
N GLU A 879 -34.20 -9.96 -4.99
CA GLU A 879 -33.55 -8.65 -4.73
C GLU A 879 -34.02 -7.52 -5.68
N ASP A 880 -34.46 -6.37 -5.13
CA ASP A 880 -34.83 -5.19 -5.94
C ASP A 880 -33.66 -4.71 -6.82
N ARG A 881 -33.92 -4.42 -8.09
CA ARG A 881 -32.92 -4.00 -9.09
C ARG A 881 -32.12 -2.76 -8.66
N LYS A 882 -32.74 -1.76 -8.03
CA LYS A 882 -32.04 -0.52 -7.65
C LYS A 882 -31.17 -0.74 -6.41
N ALA A 883 -31.67 -1.45 -5.40
CA ALA A 883 -30.91 -1.90 -4.23
C ALA A 883 -29.73 -2.80 -4.65
N ALA A 884 -30.01 -3.79 -5.49
CA ALA A 884 -29.07 -4.75 -6.10
C ALA A 884 -27.87 -4.08 -6.78
N GLN A 885 -28.12 -3.11 -7.67
CA GLN A 885 -27.05 -2.39 -8.35
C GLN A 885 -26.24 -1.55 -7.35
N LYS A 886 -26.92 -0.83 -6.45
CA LYS A 886 -26.30 0.02 -5.43
C LYS A 886 -25.38 -0.78 -4.50
N ALA A 887 -25.83 -1.96 -4.04
CA ALA A 887 -25.04 -2.87 -3.22
C ALA A 887 -23.79 -3.36 -3.95
N CYS A 888 -23.87 -3.68 -5.25
CA CYS A 888 -22.72 -4.09 -6.04
C CYS A 888 -21.70 -2.97 -6.27
N ASN A 889 -22.16 -1.75 -6.58
CA ASN A 889 -21.31 -0.57 -6.73
C ASN A 889 -20.53 -0.26 -5.44
N ILE A 890 -21.20 -0.39 -4.29
CA ILE A 890 -20.63 -0.15 -2.96
C ILE A 890 -19.65 -1.28 -2.59
N ARG A 891 -19.99 -2.54 -2.88
CA ARG A 891 -19.10 -3.70 -2.73
C ARG A 891 -17.81 -3.51 -3.52
N TYR A 892 -17.89 -3.10 -4.79
CA TYR A 892 -16.73 -2.84 -5.64
C TYR A 892 -15.84 -1.70 -5.07
N ARG A 893 -16.43 -0.56 -4.69
CA ARG A 893 -15.67 0.54 -4.04
C ARG A 893 -15.01 0.08 -2.73
N ARG A 894 -15.71 -0.69 -1.89
CA ARG A 894 -15.18 -1.24 -0.64
C ARG A 894 -14.02 -2.19 -0.87
N HIS A 895 -14.11 -3.09 -1.86
CA HIS A 895 -13.01 -3.97 -2.27
C HIS A 895 -11.78 -3.19 -2.73
N VAL A 896 -11.95 -2.11 -3.51
CA VAL A 896 -10.83 -1.22 -3.91
C VAL A 896 -10.14 -0.63 -2.68
N CYS A 897 -10.88 0.01 -1.78
CA CYS A 897 -10.30 0.67 -0.60
C CYS A 897 -9.66 -0.36 0.37
N PHE A 898 -10.32 -1.50 0.59
CA PHE A 898 -9.82 -2.58 1.45
C PHE A 898 -8.56 -3.26 0.88
N SER A 899 -8.47 -3.43 -0.44
CA SER A 899 -7.24 -3.91 -1.10
C SER A 899 -6.04 -3.02 -0.78
N GLN A 900 -6.23 -1.69 -0.92
CA GLN A 900 -5.19 -0.71 -0.60
C GLN A 900 -4.80 -0.75 0.89
N ALA A 901 -5.79 -0.86 1.78
CA ALA A 901 -5.59 -0.92 3.23
C ALA A 901 -4.86 -2.20 3.69
N LEU A 902 -5.32 -3.37 3.26
CA LEU A 902 -4.76 -4.65 3.69
C LEU A 902 -3.37 -4.90 3.10
N THR A 903 -3.13 -4.52 1.84
CA THR A 903 -1.78 -4.55 1.24
C THR A 903 -0.78 -3.74 2.08
N SER A 904 -1.21 -2.57 2.58
CA SER A 904 -0.39 -1.71 3.44
C SER A 904 -0.12 -2.36 4.80
N LEU A 905 -1.14 -2.93 5.45
CA LEU A 905 -1.01 -3.62 6.73
C LEU A 905 -0.09 -4.85 6.64
N VAL A 906 -0.23 -5.65 5.58
CA VAL A 906 0.63 -6.81 5.33
C VAL A 906 2.08 -6.37 5.08
N ALA A 907 2.32 -5.28 4.34
CA ALA A 907 3.67 -4.73 4.18
C ALA A 907 4.30 -4.31 5.53
N ALA A 908 3.52 -3.72 6.44
CA ALA A 908 3.99 -3.38 7.80
C ALA A 908 4.34 -4.62 8.63
N LEU A 909 3.47 -5.63 8.65
CA LEU A 909 3.67 -6.89 9.37
C LEU A 909 4.92 -7.63 8.84
N MET A 910 5.06 -7.74 7.51
CA MET A 910 6.22 -8.38 6.89
C MET A 910 7.52 -7.62 7.17
N ALA A 911 7.51 -6.27 7.13
CA ALA A 911 8.67 -5.47 7.56
C ALA A 911 9.04 -5.72 9.02
N LYS A 912 8.06 -5.75 9.93
CA LYS A 912 8.27 -5.96 11.37
C LYS A 912 8.82 -7.36 11.69
N LEU A 913 8.44 -8.38 10.91
CA LEU A 913 8.82 -9.79 11.12
C LEU A 913 10.13 -10.19 10.42
N TRP A 914 10.53 -9.54 9.32
CA TRP A 914 11.71 -9.92 8.52
C TRP A 914 12.83 -8.87 8.47
N CYS A 915 12.52 -7.59 8.65
CA CYS A 915 13.45 -6.48 8.47
C CYS A 915 13.92 -5.88 9.80
N GLN A 916 13.59 -6.51 10.93
CA GLN A 916 14.05 -6.15 12.28
C GLN A 916 14.59 -7.41 12.99
N LYS A 917 15.28 -7.24 14.13
CA LYS A 917 15.58 -8.35 15.03
C LYS A 917 14.29 -8.77 15.75
N PRO A 918 14.07 -10.06 16.07
CA PRO A 918 12.92 -10.50 16.85
C PRO A 918 12.87 -9.77 18.21
N ASP A 919 11.81 -9.00 18.45
CA ASP A 919 11.54 -8.33 19.73
C ASP A 919 10.63 -9.22 20.56
N PRO A 920 11.09 -9.81 21.69
CA PRO A 920 10.27 -10.70 22.52
C PRO A 920 8.99 -10.03 23.04
N THR A 921 9.01 -8.70 23.22
CA THR A 921 7.82 -7.91 23.59
C THR A 921 6.79 -7.95 22.47
N PHE A 922 7.23 -7.75 21.23
CA PHE A 922 6.35 -7.78 20.07
C PHE A 922 5.78 -9.18 19.84
N LEU A 923 6.58 -10.24 19.99
CA LEU A 923 6.10 -11.61 19.85
C LEU A 923 5.09 -12.00 20.96
N LEU A 924 5.29 -11.54 22.19
CA LEU A 924 4.31 -11.72 23.27
C LEU A 924 2.98 -10.98 22.98
N ILE A 925 3.04 -9.73 22.50
CA ILE A 925 1.85 -8.97 22.09
C ILE A 925 1.11 -9.70 20.97
N LEU A 926 1.84 -10.14 19.94
CA LEU A 926 1.34 -10.92 18.81
C LEU A 926 0.56 -12.14 19.31
N SER A 927 1.13 -12.90 20.25
CA SER A 927 0.57 -14.16 20.76
C SER A 927 -0.47 -14.03 21.88
N THR A 928 -0.90 -12.82 22.27
CA THR A 928 -1.81 -12.63 23.43
C THR A 928 -2.92 -11.60 23.22
N VAL A 929 -2.63 -10.48 22.57
CA VAL A 929 -3.58 -9.36 22.37
C VAL A 929 -3.79 -9.04 20.89
N GLY A 930 -2.85 -9.47 20.04
CA GLY A 930 -2.70 -8.97 18.67
C GLY A 930 -2.05 -7.58 18.66
N PRO A 931 -1.35 -7.18 17.58
CA PRO A 931 -0.70 -5.87 17.52
C PRO A 931 -1.73 -4.78 17.19
N ILE A 932 -1.48 -3.57 17.70
CA ILE A 932 -2.21 -2.36 17.29
C ILE A 932 -1.63 -1.79 16.00
N ALA A 933 -2.50 -1.35 15.09
CA ALA A 933 -2.15 -0.60 13.88
C ALA A 933 -2.70 0.83 13.98
N SER A 934 -1.80 1.81 14.08
CA SER A 934 -2.14 3.23 14.21
C SER A 934 -2.03 3.92 12.85
N PHE A 935 -3.19 4.21 12.27
CA PHE A 935 -3.33 4.98 11.03
C PHE A 935 -3.52 6.45 11.35
N GLU A 936 -2.50 7.25 11.02
CA GLU A 936 -2.58 8.70 10.98
C GLU A 936 -2.99 9.18 9.59
N ALA A 937 -3.95 10.09 9.51
CA ALA A 937 -4.30 10.77 8.27
C ALA A 937 -4.37 12.29 8.41
N LEU A 938 -4.04 12.96 7.32
CA LEU A 938 -3.97 14.42 7.19
C LEU A 938 -5.02 14.94 6.19
N LEU A 939 -6.11 14.19 6.01
CA LEU A 939 -7.21 14.51 5.09
C LEU A 939 -8.08 15.63 5.68
N SER A 940 -8.56 16.50 4.81
CA SER A 940 -9.40 17.62 5.22
C SER A 940 -10.87 17.23 5.17
N TYR A 941 -11.65 17.58 6.19
CA TYR A 941 -13.09 17.33 6.21
C TYR A 941 -13.85 18.35 5.33
N TYR A 942 -13.45 18.46 4.06
CA TYR A 942 -14.00 19.41 3.08
C TYR A 942 -13.82 18.91 1.64
N SER A 943 -14.79 19.22 0.77
CA SER A 943 -14.75 18.88 -0.67
C SER A 943 -14.42 17.40 -0.90
N ASP A 944 -13.67 17.02 -1.95
CA ASP A 944 -13.38 15.62 -2.30
C ASP A 944 -12.78 14.81 -1.13
N GLU A 945 -12.09 15.46 -0.18
CA GLU A 945 -11.40 14.76 0.91
C GLU A 945 -12.36 14.22 1.99
N ILE A 946 -13.61 14.67 2.04
CA ILE A 946 -14.66 14.04 2.87
C ILE A 946 -14.90 12.60 2.41
N ASP A 947 -14.99 12.37 1.10
CA ASP A 947 -15.28 11.04 0.55
C ASP A 947 -14.07 10.10 0.70
N MET A 948 -12.85 10.65 0.57
CA MET A 948 -11.61 9.92 0.81
C MET A 948 -11.44 9.56 2.29
N TRP A 949 -11.88 10.44 3.20
CA TRP A 949 -11.94 10.15 4.64
C TRP A 949 -12.98 9.07 4.94
N GLY A 950 -14.19 9.17 4.37
CA GLY A 950 -15.26 8.20 4.57
C GLY A 950 -14.94 6.81 4.00
N ASP A 951 -14.23 6.75 2.87
CA ASP A 951 -13.67 5.50 2.36
C ASP A 951 -12.61 4.91 3.31
N MET A 952 -11.71 5.75 3.81
CA MET A 952 -10.59 5.32 4.65
C MET A 952 -11.02 4.85 6.04
N VAL A 953 -12.04 5.46 6.66
CA VAL A 953 -12.64 4.97 7.92
C VAL A 953 -13.14 3.54 7.76
N VAL A 954 -13.92 3.26 6.71
CA VAL A 954 -14.47 1.92 6.44
C VAL A 954 -13.35 0.92 6.15
N ALA A 955 -12.41 1.28 5.26
CA ALA A 955 -11.31 0.40 4.88
C ALA A 955 -10.33 0.10 6.02
N VAL A 956 -10.20 0.98 7.02
CA VAL A 956 -9.38 0.74 8.22
C VAL A 956 -10.15 -0.08 9.27
N GLU A 957 -11.47 0.10 9.43
CA GLU A 957 -12.29 -0.78 10.28
C GLU A 957 -12.28 -2.22 9.78
N ASP A 958 -12.42 -2.41 8.47
CA ASP A 958 -12.47 -3.72 7.82
C ASP A 958 -11.21 -4.56 8.08
N LEU A 959 -10.06 -3.95 8.37
CA LEU A 959 -8.82 -4.68 8.76
C LEU A 959 -8.98 -5.51 10.04
N ARG A 960 -9.99 -5.20 10.87
CA ARG A 960 -10.30 -5.93 12.10
C ARG A 960 -10.91 -7.31 11.85
N THR A 961 -11.56 -7.53 10.70
CA THR A 961 -12.17 -8.84 10.37
C THR A 961 -11.14 -9.86 9.88
N VAL A 962 -9.94 -9.41 9.51
CA VAL A 962 -8.88 -10.27 8.97
C VAL A 962 -8.20 -11.05 10.10
N ASN A 963 -8.06 -12.34 9.89
CA ASN A 963 -7.29 -13.25 10.73
C ASN A 963 -5.92 -13.52 10.08
N PHE A 964 -4.84 -13.37 10.84
CA PHE A 964 -3.48 -13.59 10.35
C PHE A 964 -2.92 -14.88 10.94
N LEU A 965 -2.50 -15.81 10.07
CA LEU A 965 -1.90 -17.08 10.47
C LEU A 965 -0.39 -17.01 10.22
N VAL A 966 0.41 -17.38 11.21
CA VAL A 966 1.87 -17.45 11.07
C VAL A 966 2.27 -18.85 10.60
N SER A 967 3.06 -18.92 9.54
CA SER A 967 3.65 -20.16 9.04
C SER A 967 5.18 -20.09 9.00
N ARG A 968 5.84 -21.22 9.19
CA ARG A 968 7.29 -21.33 8.97
C ARG A 968 7.60 -21.15 7.48
N SER A 969 8.45 -20.19 7.13
CA SER A 969 8.90 -20.03 5.75
C SER A 969 9.69 -21.28 5.31
N PRO A 970 9.46 -21.83 4.10
CA PRO A 970 10.17 -23.02 3.65
C PRO A 970 11.67 -22.75 3.45
N PRO A 971 12.55 -23.71 3.79
CA PRO A 971 13.98 -23.57 3.53
C PRO A 971 14.23 -23.48 2.02
N ASN A 972 14.91 -22.41 1.60
CA ASN A 972 15.07 -21.98 0.20
C ASN A 972 13.71 -21.75 -0.54
N PRO A 973 13.04 -20.60 -0.34
CA PRO A 973 11.92 -20.22 -1.18
C PRO A 973 12.36 -20.16 -2.65
N ARG A 974 11.58 -20.79 -3.54
CA ARG A 974 11.85 -20.76 -4.99
C ARG A 974 11.88 -19.30 -5.46
N ASN A 975 12.87 -18.95 -6.28
CA ASN A 975 13.16 -17.58 -6.73
C ASN A 975 13.39 -16.56 -5.59
N GLY A 976 13.74 -17.00 -4.36
CA GLY A 976 14.06 -16.12 -3.23
C GLY A 976 12.90 -15.24 -2.73
N THR A 977 11.67 -15.45 -3.23
CA THR A 977 10.56 -14.52 -3.04
C THR A 977 9.73 -14.92 -1.81
N ILE A 978 9.59 -14.01 -0.85
CA ILE A 978 8.81 -14.22 0.37
C ILE A 978 7.41 -13.64 0.15
N THR A 979 6.43 -14.51 -0.14
CA THR A 979 5.06 -14.10 -0.44
C THR A 979 4.08 -14.54 0.65
N PRO A 980 3.36 -13.61 1.31
CA PRO A 980 2.17 -13.98 2.10
C PRO A 980 1.07 -14.52 1.17
N GLN A 981 0.14 -15.30 1.72
CA GLN A 981 -0.95 -15.95 0.97
C GLN A 981 -2.32 -15.57 1.54
N VAL A 982 -3.28 -15.28 0.66
CA VAL A 982 -4.69 -15.05 1.01
C VAL A 982 -5.50 -16.35 0.90
N MET A 983 -6.35 -16.61 1.88
CA MET A 983 -7.32 -17.73 1.91
C MET A 983 -8.66 -17.28 2.54
N GLY A 984 -9.67 -18.13 2.46
CA GLY A 984 -11.01 -17.86 3.00
C GLY A 984 -11.85 -17.00 2.07
N THR A 985 -12.82 -16.29 2.63
CA THR A 985 -13.89 -15.61 1.90
C THR A 985 -13.87 -14.10 2.12
N ARG A 986 -14.76 -13.36 1.44
CA ARG A 986 -15.03 -11.94 1.71
C ARG A 986 -15.49 -11.64 3.14
N SER A 987 -16.16 -12.57 3.81
CA SER A 987 -16.63 -12.42 5.19
C SER A 987 -15.63 -12.95 6.24
N ALA A 988 -14.85 -13.97 5.89
CA ALA A 988 -13.89 -14.64 6.78
C ALA A 988 -12.51 -14.75 6.10
N LEU A 989 -11.80 -13.62 6.02
CA LEU A 989 -10.51 -13.55 5.34
C LEU A 989 -9.36 -14.01 6.24
N ASN A 990 -8.57 -14.95 5.73
CA ASN A 990 -7.38 -15.48 6.39
C ASN A 990 -6.13 -15.11 5.59
N VAL A 991 -5.11 -14.53 6.24
CA VAL A 991 -3.82 -14.17 5.59
C VAL A 991 -2.68 -14.94 6.25
N ILE A 992 -2.06 -15.85 5.50
CA ILE A 992 -0.86 -16.56 5.93
C ILE A 992 0.36 -15.64 5.76
N LEU A 993 1.07 -15.41 6.86
CA LEU A 993 2.34 -14.69 6.94
C LEU A 993 3.48 -15.70 7.14
N PRO A 994 4.33 -15.97 6.11
CA PRO A 994 5.54 -16.74 6.32
C PRO A 994 6.53 -15.93 7.16
N VAL A 995 7.12 -16.54 8.18
CA VAL A 995 8.14 -15.92 9.05
C VAL A 995 9.47 -16.69 9.03
N PRO A 996 10.61 -16.05 9.32
CA PRO A 996 11.89 -16.74 9.36
C PRO A 996 11.99 -17.64 10.61
N ASP A 997 12.84 -18.66 10.53
CA ASP A 997 12.99 -19.70 11.58
C ASP A 997 13.27 -19.13 12.98
N ASN A 998 14.04 -18.05 13.09
CA ASN A 998 14.38 -17.40 14.35
C ASN A 998 13.23 -16.60 14.97
N VAL A 999 12.19 -16.28 14.21
CA VAL A 999 10.91 -15.76 14.72
C VAL A 999 10.01 -16.94 15.08
N HIS A 1000 9.90 -17.93 14.20
CA HIS A 1000 9.07 -19.12 14.42
C HIS A 1000 9.45 -19.88 15.70
N SER A 1001 10.75 -20.00 16.00
CA SER A 1001 11.26 -20.66 17.21
C SER A 1001 10.99 -19.92 18.53
N LEU A 1002 10.49 -18.68 18.47
CA LEU A 1002 10.19 -17.85 19.64
C LEU A 1002 8.69 -17.69 19.90
N LEU A 1003 7.84 -18.32 19.09
CA LEU A 1003 6.38 -18.32 19.27
C LEU A 1003 5.93 -19.51 20.15
N PRO A 1004 4.85 -19.37 20.93
CA PRO A 1004 4.31 -20.45 21.76
C PRO A 1004 3.58 -21.51 20.91
N LEU A 1005 4.32 -22.50 20.42
CA LEU A 1005 3.83 -23.55 19.50
C LEU A 1005 3.16 -24.71 20.25
N SER A 1006 1.94 -24.50 20.75
CA SER A 1006 1.10 -25.56 21.33
C SER A 1006 0.22 -26.30 20.30
N SER A 1007 0.07 -25.75 19.10
CA SER A 1007 -0.77 -26.25 18.00
C SER A 1007 -0.07 -26.04 16.65
N SER A 1008 -0.52 -26.74 15.61
CA SER A 1008 0.11 -26.76 14.27
C SER A 1008 0.07 -25.43 13.48
N SER A 1009 -0.68 -24.44 13.95
CA SER A 1009 -0.70 -23.08 13.41
C SER A 1009 -0.98 -22.08 14.53
N PHE A 1010 -0.30 -20.93 14.51
CA PHE A 1010 -0.54 -19.81 15.41
C PHE A 1010 -1.25 -18.67 14.66
N CYS A 1011 -2.29 -18.07 15.25
CA CYS A 1011 -3.08 -17.00 14.62
C CYS A 1011 -3.32 -15.79 15.54
N PHE A 1012 -3.56 -14.62 14.93
CA PHE A 1012 -3.86 -13.37 15.63
C PHE A 1012 -4.68 -12.42 14.74
N ASN A 1013 -5.42 -11.49 15.37
CA ASN A 1013 -6.05 -10.34 14.68
C ASN A 1013 -5.28 -9.05 14.97
N VAL A 1014 -5.51 -8.03 14.16
CA VAL A 1014 -4.96 -6.67 14.37
C VAL A 1014 -6.04 -5.78 15.01
N THR A 1015 -5.66 -4.89 15.93
CA THR A 1015 -6.55 -3.81 16.39
C THR A 1015 -6.25 -2.52 15.60
N PRO A 1016 -7.04 -2.14 14.59
CA PRO A 1016 -6.86 -0.87 13.88
C PRO A 1016 -7.43 0.32 14.68
N VAL A 1017 -6.67 1.42 14.72
CA VAL A 1017 -7.14 2.74 15.19
C VAL A 1017 -6.78 3.81 14.16
N PHE A 1018 -7.71 4.73 13.91
CA PHE A 1018 -7.62 5.79 12.92
C PHE A 1018 -7.74 7.17 13.59
N PHE A 1019 -6.75 8.05 13.38
CA PHE A 1019 -6.81 9.44 13.82
C PHE A 1019 -6.57 10.36 12.63
N ASN A 1020 -7.50 11.29 12.37
CA ASN A 1020 -7.42 12.22 11.26
C ASN A 1020 -7.50 13.69 11.71
N ILE A 1021 -6.55 14.50 11.27
CA ILE A 1021 -6.56 15.96 11.43
C ILE A 1021 -6.09 16.60 10.11
N GLY A 1022 -7.00 17.22 9.38
CA GLY A 1022 -6.65 18.03 8.20
C GLY A 1022 -5.79 19.23 8.57
N ILE A 1023 -4.73 19.49 7.82
CA ILE A 1023 -3.75 20.58 8.13
C ILE A 1023 -3.74 21.74 7.12
N ASN A 1024 -4.38 21.60 5.96
CA ASN A 1024 -4.29 22.58 4.87
C ASN A 1024 -5.36 23.69 4.93
N GLU A 1025 -5.48 24.49 3.87
CA GLU A 1025 -6.50 25.53 3.71
C GLU A 1025 -7.94 25.00 3.75
N MET A 1026 -8.20 23.85 3.13
CA MET A 1026 -9.53 23.23 3.12
C MET A 1026 -9.96 22.74 4.52
N ALA A 1027 -8.99 22.38 5.38
CA ALA A 1027 -9.27 22.08 6.78
C ALA A 1027 -9.66 23.34 7.58
N THR A 1028 -9.01 24.49 7.34
CA THR A 1028 -9.41 25.77 7.94
C THR A 1028 -10.82 26.18 7.50
N LEU A 1029 -11.19 25.93 6.24
CA LEU A 1029 -12.56 26.15 5.76
C LEU A 1029 -13.57 25.25 6.49
N ALA A 1030 -13.29 23.94 6.62
CA ALA A 1030 -14.14 23.01 7.38
C ALA A 1030 -14.36 23.45 8.84
N GLU A 1031 -13.29 23.90 9.51
CA GLU A 1031 -13.34 24.43 10.88
C GLU A 1031 -14.20 25.70 10.95
N SER A 1032 -13.99 26.66 10.03
CA SER A 1032 -14.75 27.91 10.00
C SER A 1032 -16.25 27.74 9.72
N LEU A 1033 -16.63 26.63 9.08
CA LEU A 1033 -18.02 26.24 8.78
C LEU A 1033 -18.60 25.25 9.81
N GLY A 1034 -17.81 24.84 10.82
CA GLY A 1034 -18.24 23.89 11.86
C GLY A 1034 -18.48 22.46 11.37
N TYR A 1035 -17.94 22.09 10.21
CA TYR A 1035 -18.18 20.78 9.57
C TYR A 1035 -17.37 19.63 10.16
N THR A 1036 -16.37 19.91 11.01
CA THR A 1036 -15.40 18.93 11.54
C THR A 1036 -15.95 17.95 12.59
N LYS A 1037 -17.17 18.15 13.09
CA LYS A 1037 -17.80 17.31 14.14
C LYS A 1037 -17.75 15.78 13.89
N PRO A 1038 -17.92 15.25 12.66
CA PRO A 1038 -17.79 13.81 12.42
C PRO A 1038 -16.34 13.30 12.50
N GLN A 1039 -15.36 14.13 12.14
CA GLN A 1039 -13.93 13.85 12.34
C GLN A 1039 -13.59 13.84 13.83
N GLU A 1040 -14.08 14.82 14.60
CA GLU A 1040 -13.92 14.89 16.06
C GLU A 1040 -14.50 13.65 16.74
N ARG A 1041 -15.73 13.27 16.39
CA ARG A 1041 -16.38 12.05 16.89
C ARG A 1041 -15.60 10.79 16.52
N SER A 1042 -15.13 10.66 15.29
CA SER A 1042 -14.31 9.52 14.87
C SER A 1042 -12.98 9.44 15.65
N ASN A 1043 -12.37 10.57 15.99
CA ASN A 1043 -11.18 10.62 16.84
C ASN A 1043 -11.49 10.21 18.30
N LEU A 1044 -12.68 10.54 18.83
CA LEU A 1044 -13.16 10.04 20.13
C LEU A 1044 -13.38 8.52 20.12
N ASP A 1045 -14.14 8.00 19.14
CA ASP A 1045 -14.43 6.57 18.99
C ASP A 1045 -13.13 5.73 18.87
N ASN A 1046 -12.10 6.29 18.20
CA ASN A 1046 -10.78 5.66 18.08
C ASN A 1046 -9.88 5.84 19.32
N PHE A 1047 -10.05 6.92 20.10
CA PHE A 1047 -9.44 7.03 21.43
C PHE A 1047 -9.96 5.94 22.37
N ASP A 1048 -11.28 5.71 22.43
CA ASP A 1048 -11.85 4.70 23.31
C ASP A 1048 -11.40 3.28 22.93
N ARG A 1049 -11.30 2.99 21.63
CA ARG A 1049 -10.70 1.73 21.14
C ARG A 1049 -9.22 1.58 21.52
N LEU A 1050 -8.44 2.65 21.38
CA LEU A 1050 -7.04 2.70 21.81
C LEU A 1050 -6.90 2.48 23.32
N ASN A 1051 -7.83 3.01 24.12
CA ASN A 1051 -7.88 2.84 25.57
C ASN A 1051 -8.25 1.40 25.96
N GLN A 1052 -9.25 0.80 25.30
CA GLN A 1052 -9.57 -0.63 25.44
C GLN A 1052 -8.40 -1.55 25.03
N TYR A 1053 -7.59 -1.17 24.06
CA TYR A 1053 -6.34 -1.86 23.75
C TYR A 1053 -5.29 -1.67 24.86
N TYR A 1054 -5.08 -0.44 25.34
CA TYR A 1054 -4.14 -0.12 26.43
C TYR A 1054 -4.42 -0.94 27.69
N TYR A 1055 -5.68 -1.09 28.12
CA TYR A 1055 -6.03 -1.94 29.27
C TYR A 1055 -5.77 -3.43 29.03
N ARG A 1056 -5.84 -3.93 27.79
CA ARG A 1056 -5.44 -5.30 27.44
C ARG A 1056 -3.91 -5.45 27.45
N PHE A 1057 -3.21 -4.51 26.84
CA PHE A 1057 -1.74 -4.44 26.81
C PHE A 1057 -1.12 -4.38 28.21
N ARG A 1058 -1.67 -3.56 29.12
CA ARG A 1058 -1.18 -3.40 30.50
C ARG A 1058 -1.15 -4.73 31.28
N LYS A 1059 -2.07 -5.65 31.00
CA LYS A 1059 -2.15 -6.98 31.65
C LYS A 1059 -0.97 -7.91 31.29
N LEU A 1060 -0.20 -7.60 30.25
CA LEU A 1060 0.95 -8.41 29.82
C LEU A 1060 2.19 -8.23 30.72
N ASN A 1061 2.18 -7.26 31.64
CA ASN A 1061 3.28 -6.96 32.57
C ASN A 1061 4.66 -6.73 31.89
N THR A 1062 4.67 -6.41 30.59
CA THR A 1062 5.88 -6.17 29.78
C THR A 1062 6.71 -4.98 30.26
N CYS A 1063 6.08 -4.03 30.98
CA CYS A 1063 6.74 -2.85 31.53
C CYS A 1063 7.44 -3.15 32.85
N SER A 1064 8.51 -3.95 32.81
CA SER A 1064 9.55 -3.88 33.83
C SER A 1064 10.33 -2.58 33.62
N GLU A 1065 9.85 -1.47 34.19
CA GLU A 1065 10.61 -0.23 34.32
C GLU A 1065 11.81 -0.49 35.23
N LYS A 1066 12.91 -0.96 34.64
CA LYS A 1066 14.20 -1.02 35.31
C LYS A 1066 14.55 0.40 35.76
N ARG A 1067 14.53 0.63 37.08
CA ARG A 1067 15.07 1.82 37.75
C ARG A 1067 16.60 1.84 37.62
N GLY A 1068 17.08 1.98 36.38
CA GLY A 1068 18.49 2.06 36.05
C GLY A 1068 18.96 3.51 36.22
N SER A 1069 19.87 3.72 37.17
CA SER A 1069 20.40 5.05 37.49
C SER A 1069 21.25 5.61 36.35
N SER A 1070 20.63 6.35 35.44
CA SER A 1070 21.26 7.21 34.43
C SER A 1070 20.27 8.32 34.08
N GLY A 1071 20.70 9.59 34.20
CA GLY A 1071 19.79 10.73 34.30
C GLY A 1071 19.36 11.40 32.99
N HIS A 1072 18.86 12.63 33.15
CA HIS A 1072 18.46 13.61 32.12
C HIS A 1072 17.23 13.32 31.23
N LEU A 1073 17.00 12.10 30.74
CA LEU A 1073 15.83 11.82 29.88
C LEU A 1073 14.64 11.22 30.62
N GLN A 1074 13.76 12.07 31.17
CA GLN A 1074 12.52 11.64 31.82
C GLN A 1074 11.43 11.27 30.79
N LEU A 1075 11.53 10.06 30.21
CA LEU A 1075 10.50 9.53 29.30
C LEU A 1075 9.13 9.47 30.00
N GLN A 1076 8.14 10.18 29.45
CA GLN A 1076 6.75 10.17 29.95
C GLN A 1076 6.19 8.74 30.04
N SER A 1077 5.50 8.41 31.13
CA SER A 1077 4.84 7.11 31.28
C SER A 1077 3.72 6.93 30.24
N LEU A 1078 3.42 5.68 29.88
CA LEU A 1078 2.35 5.38 28.92
C LEU A 1078 0.98 5.84 29.44
N GLU A 1079 0.75 5.75 30.76
CA GLU A 1079 -0.45 6.21 31.44
C GLU A 1079 -0.66 7.73 31.33
N ASN A 1080 0.41 8.52 31.53
CA ASN A 1080 0.36 9.97 31.36
C ASN A 1080 0.10 10.36 29.89
N LEU A 1081 0.71 9.66 28.93
CA LEU A 1081 0.44 9.88 27.50
C LEU A 1081 -1.02 9.56 27.11
N MET A 1082 -1.61 8.50 27.67
CA MET A 1082 -3.02 8.16 27.45
C MET A 1082 -3.97 9.25 27.98
N GLU A 1083 -3.70 9.80 29.17
CA GLU A 1083 -4.51 10.90 29.73
C GLU A 1083 -4.30 12.22 28.95
N GLN A 1084 -3.07 12.52 28.50
CA GLN A 1084 -2.81 13.64 27.58
C GLN A 1084 -3.62 13.50 26.28
N LEU A 1085 -3.67 12.30 25.69
CA LEU A 1085 -4.45 12.07 24.47
C LEU A 1085 -5.95 12.23 24.74
N LYS A 1086 -6.46 11.69 25.86
CA LYS A 1086 -7.85 11.86 26.30
C LYS A 1086 -8.22 13.34 26.38
N ILE A 1087 -7.43 14.15 27.07
CA ILE A 1087 -7.62 15.61 27.19
C ILE A 1087 -7.57 16.27 25.80
N SER A 1088 -6.60 15.91 24.96
CA SER A 1088 -6.42 16.52 23.64
C SER A 1088 -7.57 16.21 22.68
N VAL A 1089 -8.11 14.99 22.68
CA VAL A 1089 -9.25 14.58 21.83
C VAL A 1089 -10.57 15.21 22.30
N HIS A 1090 -10.72 15.51 23.59
CA HIS A 1090 -11.86 16.27 24.13
C HIS A 1090 -11.68 17.81 24.03
N SER A 1091 -10.54 18.30 23.52
CA SER A 1091 -10.23 19.73 23.50
C SER A 1091 -10.74 20.41 22.21
N PRO A 1092 -11.54 21.50 22.30
CA PRO A 1092 -12.01 22.26 21.14
C PRO A 1092 -10.88 23.15 20.60
N LYS A 1093 -9.94 22.54 19.87
CA LYS A 1093 -8.69 23.14 19.41
C LYS A 1093 -8.54 22.99 17.90
N ASN A 1094 -8.49 24.11 17.18
CA ASN A 1094 -8.33 24.13 15.72
C ASN A 1094 -7.02 23.41 15.32
N LYS A 1095 -7.08 22.58 14.28
CA LYS A 1095 -6.01 21.73 13.75
C LYS A 1095 -5.21 21.04 14.85
N ASN A 1096 -5.88 20.28 15.73
CA ASN A 1096 -5.25 19.64 16.88
C ASN A 1096 -4.34 18.45 16.53
N VAL A 1097 -3.25 18.72 15.81
CA VAL A 1097 -2.18 17.79 15.41
C VAL A 1097 -1.46 17.13 16.60
N GLU A 1098 -1.69 17.61 17.82
CA GLU A 1098 -1.22 16.99 19.05
C GLU A 1098 -1.82 15.59 19.26
N ILE A 1099 -3.07 15.38 18.81
CA ILE A 1099 -3.73 14.05 18.78
C ILE A 1099 -2.89 13.04 17.98
N LEU A 1100 -2.37 13.47 16.82
CA LEU A 1100 -1.52 12.64 15.96
C LEU A 1100 -0.15 12.39 16.62
N GLN A 1101 0.46 13.44 17.19
CA GLN A 1101 1.74 13.33 17.89
C GLN A 1101 1.66 12.40 19.11
N LEU A 1102 0.59 12.47 19.90
CA LEU A 1102 0.36 11.63 21.07
C LEU A 1102 0.04 10.19 20.70
N SER A 1103 -0.90 9.96 19.77
CA SER A 1103 -1.23 8.61 19.28
C SER A 1103 -0.01 7.91 18.66
N SER A 1104 0.87 8.63 17.95
CA SER A 1104 2.14 8.09 17.45
C SER A 1104 3.05 7.58 18.60
N LYS A 1105 3.27 8.39 19.64
CA LYS A 1105 4.10 8.05 20.82
C LYS A 1105 3.55 6.84 21.57
N ILE A 1106 2.23 6.82 21.77
CA ILE A 1106 1.50 5.73 22.43
C ILE A 1106 1.65 4.43 21.64
N CYS A 1107 1.44 4.47 20.33
CA CYS A 1107 1.61 3.31 19.44
C CYS A 1107 3.04 2.75 19.50
N ARG A 1108 4.06 3.61 19.42
CA ARG A 1108 5.48 3.18 19.50
C ARG A 1108 5.81 2.56 20.87
N LYS A 1109 5.32 3.14 21.98
CA LYS A 1109 5.49 2.57 23.34
C LYS A 1109 4.79 1.22 23.52
N MET A 1110 3.66 0.97 22.83
CA MET A 1110 2.99 -0.33 22.77
C MET A 1110 3.49 -1.24 21.64
N LYS A 1111 4.67 -0.93 21.04
CA LYS A 1111 5.32 -1.70 19.96
C LYS A 1111 4.44 -1.95 18.72
N GLY A 1112 3.43 -1.11 18.49
CA GLY A 1112 2.49 -1.21 17.38
C GLY A 1112 3.06 -0.81 16.03
N LEU A 1113 2.23 -0.96 15.00
CA LEU A 1113 2.52 -0.61 13.61
C LEU A 1113 2.07 0.83 13.32
N ARG A 1114 2.93 1.65 12.72
CA ARG A 1114 2.66 3.06 12.37
C ARG A 1114 2.41 3.23 10.87
N PHE A 1115 1.37 3.99 10.54
CA PHE A 1115 1.03 4.38 9.18
C PHE A 1115 0.73 5.89 9.11
N THR A 1116 1.17 6.58 8.05
CA THR A 1116 0.91 8.01 7.87
C THR A 1116 0.43 8.31 6.44
N SER A 1117 -0.72 8.99 6.33
CA SER A 1117 -1.46 9.13 5.07
C SER A 1117 -1.96 10.54 4.77
N CYS A 1118 -2.14 10.83 3.47
CA CYS A 1118 -2.94 11.93 2.94
C CYS A 1118 -3.33 11.61 1.47
N LYS A 1119 -4.07 12.49 0.78
CA LYS A 1119 -4.59 12.32 -0.61
C LYS A 1119 -3.58 11.80 -1.66
N SER A 1120 -2.27 11.93 -1.44
CA SER A 1120 -1.20 11.42 -2.32
C SER A 1120 -0.04 10.73 -1.59
N ALA A 1121 -0.03 10.78 -0.25
CA ALA A 1121 1.12 10.52 0.62
C ALA A 1121 2.47 11.15 0.20
N LYS A 1122 2.44 12.22 -0.59
CA LYS A 1122 3.64 12.93 -1.06
C LYS A 1122 4.03 14.03 -0.06
N ASP A 1123 3.31 15.16 -0.11
CA ASP A 1123 3.71 16.43 0.51
C ASP A 1123 3.38 16.52 2.00
N ARG A 1124 2.08 16.54 2.38
CA ARG A 1124 1.63 16.60 3.79
C ARG A 1124 2.22 15.45 4.62
N THR A 1125 2.31 14.26 4.03
CA THR A 1125 2.91 13.07 4.67
C THR A 1125 4.40 13.25 4.88
N GLY A 1126 5.14 13.82 3.92
CA GLY A 1126 6.54 14.20 4.14
C GLY A 1126 6.71 15.18 5.30
N MET A 1127 5.82 16.16 5.42
CA MET A 1127 5.86 17.13 6.55
C MET A 1127 5.62 16.45 7.90
N SER A 1128 4.66 15.52 8.02
CA SER A 1128 4.41 14.81 9.29
C SER A 1128 5.52 13.82 9.63
N ILE A 1129 6.01 13.06 8.65
CA ILE A 1129 7.07 12.05 8.83
C ILE A 1129 8.35 12.65 9.39
N THR A 1130 8.86 13.75 8.80
CA THR A 1130 10.06 14.40 9.34
C THR A 1130 9.82 15.03 10.71
N LEU A 1131 8.59 15.45 11.01
CA LEU A 1131 8.24 15.95 12.34
C LEU A 1131 8.14 14.81 13.37
N GLU A 1132 7.66 13.61 13.03
CA GLU A 1132 7.71 12.43 13.90
C GLU A 1132 9.17 12.01 14.15
N GLN A 1133 10.00 11.95 13.11
CA GLN A 1133 11.43 11.65 13.18
C GLN A 1133 12.17 12.62 14.10
N CYS A 1134 12.10 13.94 13.87
CA CYS A 1134 12.77 14.92 14.73
C CYS A 1134 12.22 14.95 16.17
N ASN A 1135 10.92 14.66 16.37
CA ASN A 1135 10.37 14.49 17.72
C ASN A 1135 10.91 13.24 18.43
N ILE A 1136 11.16 12.15 17.72
CA ILE A 1136 11.89 10.99 18.27
C ILE A 1136 13.32 11.42 18.64
N LEU A 1137 14.08 12.03 17.72
CA LEU A 1137 15.45 12.49 18.02
C LEU A 1137 15.53 13.36 19.29
N ARG A 1138 14.61 14.33 19.44
CA ARG A 1138 14.50 15.18 20.64
C ARG A 1138 14.10 14.42 21.91
N SER A 1139 13.04 13.62 21.87
CA SER A 1139 12.46 12.99 23.07
C SER A 1139 13.09 11.66 23.47
N GLU A 1140 13.87 11.05 22.58
CA GLU A 1140 14.40 9.69 22.75
C GLU A 1140 15.92 9.56 22.56
N TYR A 1141 16.60 10.58 22.01
CA TYR A 1141 18.05 10.58 21.75
C TYR A 1141 18.78 11.87 22.16
N ASP A 1142 18.10 12.77 22.87
CA ASP A 1142 18.64 14.06 23.34
C ASP A 1142 19.24 14.92 22.21
N LEU A 1143 18.51 15.10 21.10
CA LEU A 1143 18.82 16.13 20.10
C LEU A 1143 18.73 17.52 20.75
N ALA A 1144 19.81 18.31 20.63
CA ALA A 1144 19.88 19.63 21.23
C ALA A 1144 18.74 20.55 20.76
N GLU A 1145 18.12 21.28 21.68
CA GLU A 1145 16.88 22.04 21.38
C GLU A 1145 17.07 23.09 20.27
N HIS A 1146 18.23 23.75 20.25
CA HIS A 1146 18.58 24.73 19.21
C HIS A 1146 18.81 24.12 17.82
N GLU A 1147 19.06 22.80 17.73
CA GLU A 1147 19.18 22.08 16.46
C GLU A 1147 17.85 21.55 15.92
N PHE A 1148 16.79 21.44 16.75
CA PHE A 1148 15.53 20.79 16.36
C PHE A 1148 14.96 21.31 15.02
N GLN A 1149 14.97 22.63 14.81
CA GLN A 1149 14.49 23.24 13.57
C GLN A 1149 15.46 23.02 12.40
N ARG A 1150 16.78 23.13 12.61
CA ARG A 1150 17.80 22.85 11.58
C ARG A 1150 17.75 21.41 11.08
N ALA A 1151 17.62 20.44 12.00
CA ALA A 1151 17.45 19.03 11.67
C ALA A 1151 16.15 18.79 10.88
N LEU A 1152 15.03 19.39 11.32
CA LEU A 1152 13.73 19.26 10.66
C LEU A 1152 13.73 19.83 9.23
N ASP A 1153 14.41 20.95 9.02
CA ASP A 1153 14.50 21.60 7.72
C ASP A 1153 15.48 20.89 6.79
N CYS A 1154 16.63 20.42 7.29
CA CYS A 1154 17.59 19.60 6.54
C CYS A 1154 16.97 18.26 6.07
N MET A 1155 16.28 17.54 6.96
CA MET A 1155 15.54 16.31 6.58
C MET A 1155 14.40 16.60 5.57
N ARG A 1156 13.91 17.84 5.49
CA ARG A 1156 12.91 18.25 4.49
C ARG A 1156 13.53 18.75 3.18
N SER A 1157 14.74 19.29 3.18
CA SER A 1157 15.40 19.84 1.99
C SER A 1157 16.25 18.81 1.24
N GLU A 1158 16.93 17.90 1.95
CA GLU A 1158 17.80 16.88 1.35
C GLU A 1158 17.34 15.43 1.60
N GLY A 1159 16.37 15.18 2.49
CA GLY A 1159 15.99 13.82 2.88
C GLY A 1159 15.14 13.03 1.88
N CYS A 1160 14.91 11.75 2.16
CA CYS A 1160 14.28 10.78 1.23
C CYS A 1160 12.88 11.19 0.76
N ARG A 1161 12.20 12.06 1.52
CA ARG A 1161 10.91 12.65 1.16
C ARG A 1161 10.98 13.57 -0.07
N ARG A 1162 12.17 14.04 -0.44
CA ARG A 1162 12.44 14.81 -1.67
C ARG A 1162 12.54 13.90 -2.88
N GLU A 1163 13.18 12.74 -2.75
CA GLU A 1163 13.14 11.70 -3.77
C GLU A 1163 11.72 11.14 -3.95
N ASN A 1164 10.90 11.10 -2.89
CA ASN A 1164 9.47 10.80 -3.04
C ASN A 1164 8.74 11.84 -3.93
N THR A 1165 9.08 13.14 -3.84
CA THR A 1165 8.52 14.15 -4.77
C THR A 1165 8.98 13.94 -6.22
N TYR A 1166 10.25 13.58 -6.43
CA TYR A 1166 10.79 13.27 -7.75
C TYR A 1166 10.14 12.02 -8.36
N LYS A 1167 10.16 10.89 -7.64
CA LYS A 1167 9.53 9.61 -8.02
C LYS A 1167 8.02 9.70 -8.30
N ASN A 1168 7.33 10.74 -7.81
CA ASN A 1168 5.90 10.95 -8.05
C ASN A 1168 5.56 12.00 -9.13
N THR A 1169 6.42 13.01 -9.35
CA THR A 1169 6.09 14.20 -10.16
C THR A 1169 7.27 14.72 -11.02
N GLY A 1170 8.35 13.96 -11.17
CA GLY A 1170 9.51 14.35 -11.99
C GLY A 1170 10.34 15.52 -11.44
N SER A 1171 9.99 16.04 -10.26
CA SER A 1171 10.62 17.23 -9.67
C SER A 1171 10.83 17.07 -8.18
N ARG A 1172 12.02 17.47 -7.72
CA ARG A 1172 12.38 17.62 -6.31
C ARG A 1172 11.78 18.92 -5.76
N LYS A 1173 10.44 19.02 -5.69
CA LYS A 1173 9.68 20.13 -5.05
C LYS A 1173 8.36 19.63 -4.44
N TYR A 1174 8.03 20.13 -3.25
CA TYR A 1174 6.71 19.94 -2.64
C TYR A 1174 5.65 20.82 -3.32
N ALA A 1175 4.49 20.24 -3.61
CA ALA A 1175 3.39 20.87 -4.33
C ALA A 1175 2.53 21.77 -3.41
N PHE A 1176 3.17 22.77 -2.80
CA PHE A 1176 2.51 23.86 -2.08
C PHE A 1176 2.84 25.19 -2.75
N ASN A 1177 1.87 26.10 -2.81
CA ASN A 1177 2.12 27.51 -3.10
C ASN A 1177 2.35 28.32 -1.80
N SER A 1178 2.88 29.54 -1.93
CA SER A 1178 3.27 30.37 -0.79
C SER A 1178 2.11 30.72 0.17
N LEU A 1179 0.87 30.81 -0.33
CA LEU A 1179 -0.31 31.05 0.50
C LEU A 1179 -0.70 29.79 1.28
N GLN A 1180 -0.68 28.61 0.66
CA GLN A 1180 -0.94 27.33 1.32
C GLN A 1180 0.04 27.07 2.47
N VAL A 1181 1.32 27.42 2.29
CA VAL A 1181 2.35 27.31 3.34
C VAL A 1181 2.02 28.16 4.58
N LEU A 1182 1.37 29.32 4.42
CA LEU A 1182 0.93 30.13 5.56
C LEU A 1182 -0.20 29.46 6.36
N VAL A 1183 -1.08 28.68 5.71
CA VAL A 1183 -2.23 28.03 6.37
C VAL A 1183 -1.86 26.69 7.03
N LEU A 1184 -0.69 26.11 6.70
CA LEU A 1184 -0.10 24.99 7.43
C LEU A 1184 0.36 25.42 8.85
N PRO A 1185 0.15 24.58 9.89
CA PRO A 1185 0.72 24.80 11.22
C PRO A 1185 2.25 24.96 11.16
N LYS A 1186 2.83 25.84 12.01
CA LYS A 1186 4.25 26.27 11.88
C LYS A 1186 5.25 25.11 11.69
N GLN A 1187 5.14 24.04 12.49
CA GLN A 1187 6.04 22.88 12.41
C GLN A 1187 5.82 21.99 11.17
N TYR A 1188 4.72 22.14 10.43
CA TYR A 1188 4.40 21.38 9.21
C TYR A 1188 4.75 22.15 7.93
N ARG A 1189 5.40 23.31 8.02
CA ARG A 1189 5.78 24.12 6.86
C ARG A 1189 7.06 23.59 6.19
N PRO A 1190 7.12 23.49 4.85
CA PRO A 1190 8.34 23.16 4.13
C PRO A 1190 9.37 24.33 4.17
N PRO A 1191 10.69 24.07 4.15
CA PRO A 1191 11.71 25.11 4.04
C PRO A 1191 11.61 25.91 2.73
N ALA A 1192 12.14 27.14 2.72
CA ALA A 1192 12.19 27.97 1.52
C ALA A 1192 12.92 27.26 0.36
N GLY A 1193 12.51 27.54 -0.88
CA GLY A 1193 13.05 26.89 -2.10
C GLY A 1193 12.62 25.43 -2.32
N THR A 1194 12.24 24.69 -1.27
CA THR A 1194 11.85 23.26 -1.38
C THR A 1194 10.44 23.02 -1.93
N TYR A 1195 9.62 24.06 -2.05
CA TYR A 1195 8.24 24.00 -2.53
C TYR A 1195 7.99 24.93 -3.73
N GLY A 1196 6.88 24.70 -4.43
CA GLY A 1196 6.38 25.58 -5.48
C GLY A 1196 5.49 24.85 -6.49
N SER A 1197 4.96 25.61 -7.44
CA SER A 1197 4.30 25.04 -8.62
C SER A 1197 5.35 24.42 -9.55
N THR A 1198 5.21 23.13 -9.84
CA THR A 1198 5.65 22.56 -11.10
C THR A 1198 4.55 22.81 -12.12
N GLN A 1199 4.85 23.53 -13.21
CA GLN A 1199 3.99 23.45 -14.38
C GLN A 1199 4.06 22.01 -14.93
N THR A 1200 2.89 21.39 -15.05
CA THR A 1200 2.65 20.03 -15.55
C THR A 1200 1.35 20.04 -16.33
#